data_AF-H1V3F1-F1
#
_entry.id   AF-H1V3F1-F1
#
_cell.length_a   1.000
_cell.length_b   1.000
_cell.length_c   1.000
_cell.angle_alpha   90.00
_cell.angle_beta   90.00
_cell.angle_gamma   90.00
#
_symmetry.space_group_name_H-M   'P 1'
#
loop_
_entity.id
_entity.type
_entity.pdbx_description
1 polymer ?
#
loop_
_entity_poly.entity_id
_entity_poly.type
_entity_poly.pdbx_seq_one_letter_code
_entity_poly.pdbx_strand_id
1 'polypeptide(L)'
;MDFEDAHAVDIPTLASDCGRLLLEHDSSEQLGHVGSDDAVAEGLLKLFQSCQNEGSYVEMDHNLPANLGKKLFWKHLFPPPGQHGSSSGRSCLLSTNTRSTLCQIIFDLVRDRDREFHAMLEDLESLVPFDEFDIGSSPKSATPRANSLRREKDPYLYELQPQFDRMSAVRAPCGYAGLRNLSNTCYLNSLFTQLFMNTDFRHFMMNARVPSQSNTHTLLRETRKLFAFMQESSRKFIDPSLLAGSIKTYEETIIDVHNQMDVDEFYNLLFDRWEGQLSTADDRKALRSFYGGQLVQQVASKECEHISERLEPFSAIQCDIKGKSTLQDSLQAYVDGEIMEGDNKYKCSSCDRHVDAVKRACLKDIPDNLIFHLKRFDFNLRTLMRSKINDHFSFPTKLDMRPYTIDHIGSPSDSGEEDIFELVGVLVHAGTAESGHYYSYIRERPTAASSEAWFEFNDDVVSPWDPAKMEESTFGGTDGSLDAGITYDKTYSAYMLFYQRSSVLRAEQEKLQSLSLRTPLKVDVPAEVADHINGENAILLRRHCLYDQSHSQFVLRMFQNAKMRNNGNCSKMHIIEQRAMCMLLGHLDQVVSRTKDLPFFELFRDEIEHAIRDCAKCAVDFFDYFQERHEAFRQLIQRNPDSGVRYSVGSLFITALQQIKNSKPEVWDLSHGDMAEDPIMIQVVQLFDTLWSNFHANIRSWPEVFQTILAFAQMGPSETAVLMSEDWLFRVLRIIFADTNMDLPNNYARMLANIIRRINNTRSTSYEMIIQLIDHFMDSLEDVLDVHTIVESHEMRLEIYMEHQAPKMSWTPDEVNVFAHEWSKGTGSTFVKKLIDLDQEPTYTASIIKRIMHLNHDMDHRVFLAIKNMITGQVVQYSMAPYIKAAVLFSEESRNSNCVQALFRHIAFQCRTLQNADGKAFLDFFTRAYFSLQNGKEEVRAARYPLYMEQVPSWAPSLLGYYIAEVRQGAEEFLTEWFANHEAVEDGNEKAATALNSVVRRLAMNCLIYLREHFVQRRTQVAKQSTEPLLSIVTLCEPFFTAGVGLNGMSLVPYEDFQELYRSVIDPLRRMTVEELEDEGS
;
A
#
# COMPACT_ATOMS: atom_id res chain seq x y z
N MET A 1 30.75 -60.09 -36.85
CA MET A 1 31.61 -59.41 -35.87
C MET A 1 30.79 -59.33 -34.62
N ASP A 2 31.17 -60.15 -33.65
CA ASP A 2 30.48 -60.39 -32.40
C ASP A 2 30.44 -59.13 -31.52
N PHE A 3 29.28 -58.85 -30.93
CA PHE A 3 29.04 -57.79 -29.96
C PHE A 3 29.46 -58.22 -28.54
N GLU A 4 30.69 -58.73 -28.37
CA GLU A 4 31.20 -59.16 -27.06
C GLU A 4 32.19 -58.17 -26.40
N ASP A 5 32.52 -57.04 -27.04
CA ASP A 5 33.35 -55.97 -26.47
C ASP A 5 32.57 -54.64 -26.33
N ALA A 6 31.46 -54.64 -25.60
CA ALA A 6 30.90 -53.39 -25.10
C ALA A 6 31.79 -52.90 -23.96
N HIS A 7 32.79 -52.07 -24.25
CA HIS A 7 33.54 -51.33 -23.23
C HIS A 7 32.55 -50.68 -22.26
N ALA A 8 32.56 -51.13 -21.00
CA ALA A 8 31.77 -50.51 -19.94
C ALA A 8 32.12 -49.02 -19.88
N VAL A 9 31.10 -48.16 -19.86
CA VAL A 9 31.31 -46.72 -19.70
C VAL A 9 31.99 -46.48 -18.36
N ASP A 10 33.17 -45.87 -18.38
CA ASP A 10 33.88 -45.46 -17.17
C ASP A 10 33.15 -44.26 -16.54
N ILE A 11 32.25 -44.55 -15.60
CA ILE A 11 31.38 -43.57 -14.95
C ILE A 11 32.19 -42.46 -14.24
N PRO A 12 33.23 -42.75 -13.44
CA PRO A 12 34.10 -41.73 -12.86
C PRO A 12 34.74 -40.76 -13.88
N THR A 13 35.26 -41.30 -14.99
CA THR A 13 35.89 -40.47 -16.04
C THR A 13 34.85 -39.60 -16.75
N LEU A 14 33.68 -40.16 -17.08
CA LEU A 14 32.58 -39.41 -17.70
C LEU A 14 32.09 -38.26 -16.80
N ALA A 15 31.95 -38.50 -15.50
CA ALA A 15 31.56 -37.45 -14.55
C ALA A 15 32.59 -36.31 -14.48
N SER A 16 33.89 -36.66 -14.45
CA SER A 16 34.98 -35.67 -14.50
C SER A 16 34.93 -34.83 -15.78
N ASP A 17 34.75 -35.48 -16.94
CA ASP A 17 34.66 -34.79 -18.23
C ASP A 17 33.45 -33.87 -18.30
N CYS A 18 32.27 -34.32 -17.84
CA CYS A 18 31.09 -33.47 -17.73
C CYS A 18 31.34 -32.26 -16.84
N GLY A 19 31.98 -32.45 -15.67
CA GLY A 19 32.33 -31.35 -14.75
C GLY A 19 33.29 -30.34 -15.39
N ARG A 20 34.31 -30.81 -16.11
CA ARG A 20 35.27 -29.94 -16.82
C ARG A 20 34.59 -29.17 -17.96
N LEU A 21 33.79 -29.85 -18.79
CA LEU A 21 33.06 -29.23 -19.89
C LEU A 21 32.07 -28.18 -19.39
N LEU A 22 31.40 -28.43 -18.27
CA LEU A 22 30.54 -27.42 -17.63
C LEU A 22 31.35 -26.19 -17.20
N LEU A 23 32.56 -26.34 -16.66
CA LEU A 23 33.39 -25.20 -16.27
C LEU A 23 33.91 -24.38 -17.47
N GLU A 24 34.13 -25.04 -18.62
CA GLU A 24 34.57 -24.41 -19.86
C GLU A 24 33.40 -23.75 -20.63
N HIS A 25 32.16 -24.21 -20.42
CA HIS A 25 30.98 -23.75 -21.12
C HIS A 25 30.48 -22.38 -20.62
N ASP A 26 30.07 -21.52 -21.55
CA ASP A 26 29.38 -20.26 -21.28
C ASP A 26 27.91 -20.40 -21.67
N SER A 27 27.02 -20.15 -20.70
CA SER A 27 25.57 -20.16 -20.91
C SER A 27 25.15 -19.29 -22.09
N SER A 28 24.29 -19.84 -22.96
CA SER A 28 23.65 -19.11 -24.06
C SER A 28 22.38 -18.35 -23.66
N GLU A 29 21.89 -18.54 -22.44
CA GLU A 29 20.60 -17.98 -21.99
C GLU A 29 20.68 -16.45 -21.82
N GLN A 30 19.58 -15.76 -22.15
CA GLN A 30 19.49 -14.31 -22.05
C GLN A 30 18.29 -13.85 -21.23
N LEU A 31 18.53 -12.89 -20.33
CA LEU A 31 17.51 -12.35 -19.45
C LEU A 31 16.39 -11.67 -20.25
N GLY A 32 15.15 -12.13 -20.05
CA GLY A 32 13.95 -11.62 -20.72
C GLY A 32 13.55 -12.40 -21.98
N HIS A 33 14.41 -13.26 -22.55
CA HIS A 33 14.07 -14.06 -23.73
C HIS A 33 13.49 -15.43 -23.35
N VAL A 34 12.21 -15.63 -23.67
CA VAL A 34 11.49 -16.91 -23.42
C VAL A 34 11.94 -17.97 -24.43
N GLY A 35 12.24 -19.19 -23.94
CA GLY A 35 12.57 -20.35 -24.78
C GLY A 35 14.02 -20.44 -25.24
N SER A 36 14.94 -19.77 -24.55
CA SER A 36 16.39 -19.77 -24.84
C SER A 36 17.20 -20.71 -23.95
N ASP A 37 16.58 -21.77 -23.42
CA ASP A 37 17.20 -22.75 -22.53
C ASP A 37 18.49 -23.33 -23.14
N ASP A 38 19.55 -23.38 -22.34
CA ASP A 38 20.84 -23.89 -22.79
C ASP A 38 20.85 -25.42 -22.82
N ALA A 39 20.54 -25.98 -23.99
CA ALA A 39 20.47 -27.42 -24.20
C ALA A 39 21.81 -28.14 -23.93
N VAL A 40 22.95 -27.47 -24.11
CA VAL A 40 24.27 -28.06 -23.85
C VAL A 40 24.49 -28.19 -22.35
N ALA A 41 24.26 -27.11 -21.59
CA ALA A 41 24.35 -27.13 -20.15
C ALA A 41 23.35 -28.14 -19.55
N GLU A 42 22.09 -28.14 -20.01
CA GLU A 42 21.06 -29.07 -19.57
C GLU A 42 21.47 -30.54 -19.82
N GLY A 43 21.97 -30.85 -21.02
CA GLY A 43 22.43 -32.19 -21.37
C GLY A 43 23.61 -32.66 -20.51
N LEU A 44 24.60 -31.79 -20.31
CA LEU A 44 25.77 -32.08 -19.46
C LEU A 44 25.37 -32.30 -17.99
N LEU A 45 24.43 -31.51 -17.46
CA LEU A 45 23.94 -31.66 -16.09
C LEU A 45 23.17 -32.98 -15.91
N LYS A 46 22.31 -33.36 -16.87
CA LYS A 46 21.58 -34.63 -16.85
C LYS A 46 22.53 -35.84 -16.92
N LEU A 47 23.57 -35.76 -17.74
CA LEU A 47 24.61 -36.80 -17.82
C LEU A 47 25.38 -36.90 -16.50
N PHE A 48 25.79 -35.76 -15.93
CA PHE A 48 26.49 -35.72 -14.65
C PHE A 48 25.63 -36.33 -13.52
N GLN A 49 24.35 -35.96 -13.45
CA GLN A 49 23.42 -36.50 -12.48
C GLN A 49 23.21 -38.02 -12.64
N SER A 50 23.14 -38.51 -13.88
CA SER A 50 23.05 -39.95 -14.16
C SER A 50 24.30 -40.69 -13.68
N CYS A 51 25.49 -40.09 -13.85
CA CYS A 51 26.74 -40.66 -13.31
C CYS A 51 26.71 -40.75 -11.78
N GLN A 52 26.19 -39.75 -11.09
CA GLN A 52 26.06 -39.76 -9.62
C GLN A 52 25.11 -40.85 -9.11
N ASN A 53 24.06 -41.18 -9.88
CA ASN A 53 23.07 -42.20 -9.50
C ASN A 53 23.58 -43.64 -9.70
N GLU A 54 24.36 -43.88 -10.75
CA GLU A 54 24.86 -45.22 -11.13
C GLU A 54 26.25 -45.54 -10.55
N GLY A 55 27.05 -44.51 -10.22
CA GLY A 55 28.44 -44.66 -9.77
C GLY A 55 28.61 -44.91 -8.26
N SER A 56 29.69 -45.60 -7.88
CA SER A 56 30.17 -45.61 -6.50
C SER A 56 30.73 -44.23 -6.14
N TYR A 57 30.11 -43.54 -5.17
CA TYR A 57 30.48 -42.18 -4.75
C TYR A 57 31.97 -42.02 -4.43
N VAL A 58 32.61 -43.07 -3.91
CA VAL A 58 34.04 -43.10 -3.52
C VAL A 58 34.98 -43.09 -4.73
N GLU A 59 34.62 -43.76 -5.82
CA GLU A 59 35.47 -43.82 -7.03
C GLU A 59 35.35 -42.56 -7.89
N MET A 60 34.17 -41.94 -7.90
CA MET A 60 33.95 -40.65 -8.57
C MET A 60 34.75 -39.51 -7.91
N ASP A 61 34.83 -39.48 -6.58
CA ASP A 61 35.40 -38.35 -5.85
C ASP A 61 36.87 -38.07 -6.21
N HIS A 62 37.69 -39.11 -6.39
CA HIS A 62 39.10 -38.97 -6.72
C HIS A 62 39.38 -38.35 -8.10
N ASN A 63 38.43 -38.45 -9.04
CA ASN A 63 38.60 -37.99 -10.41
C ASN A 63 37.98 -36.61 -10.68
N LEU A 64 37.16 -36.08 -9.76
CA LEU A 64 36.50 -34.80 -9.97
C LEU A 64 37.47 -33.61 -9.78
N PRO A 65 37.29 -32.51 -10.52
CA PRO A 65 38.02 -31.27 -10.28
C PRO A 65 37.88 -30.77 -8.84
N ALA A 66 38.98 -30.33 -8.23
CA ALA A 66 38.95 -29.78 -6.87
C ALA A 66 38.00 -28.56 -6.76
N ASN A 67 37.18 -28.54 -5.70
CA ASN A 67 36.15 -27.53 -5.43
C ASN A 67 35.15 -27.33 -6.58
N LEU A 68 34.79 -28.41 -7.30
CA LEU A 68 33.87 -28.35 -8.44
C LEU A 68 32.55 -27.66 -8.08
N GLY A 69 31.93 -27.99 -6.93
CA GLY A 69 30.66 -27.40 -6.51
C GLY A 69 30.72 -25.87 -6.39
N LYS A 70 31.73 -25.34 -5.68
CA LYS A 70 31.96 -23.88 -5.57
C LYS A 70 32.23 -23.22 -6.91
N LYS A 71 33.03 -23.85 -7.78
CA LYS A 71 33.32 -23.31 -9.12
C LYS A 71 32.07 -23.27 -9.99
N LEU A 72 31.24 -24.31 -9.97
CA LEU A 72 29.98 -24.35 -10.73
C LEU A 72 28.98 -23.31 -10.19
N PHE A 73 28.89 -23.13 -8.87
CA PHE A 73 28.06 -22.10 -8.24
C PHE A 73 28.39 -20.69 -8.76
N TRP A 74 29.66 -20.30 -8.67
CA TRP A 74 30.12 -18.98 -9.12
C TRP A 74 30.26 -18.86 -10.64
N LYS A 75 30.25 -19.95 -11.42
CA LYS A 75 30.27 -19.89 -12.88
C LYS A 75 28.87 -19.73 -13.45
N HIS A 76 27.92 -20.56 -13.00
CA HIS A 76 26.63 -20.73 -13.67
C HIS A 76 25.43 -20.19 -12.90
N LEU A 77 25.47 -20.16 -11.56
CA LEU A 77 24.34 -19.66 -10.76
C LEU A 77 24.47 -18.17 -10.45
N PHE A 78 25.65 -17.74 -10.01
CA PHE A 78 25.90 -16.38 -9.53
C PHE A 78 27.26 -15.82 -9.98
N PRO A 79 27.50 -15.58 -11.28
CA PRO A 79 28.79 -15.07 -11.75
C PRO A 79 29.27 -13.81 -11.00
N PRO A 80 30.55 -13.75 -10.61
CA PRO A 80 31.10 -12.57 -9.95
C PRO A 80 31.11 -11.36 -10.91
N PRO A 81 31.11 -10.13 -10.39
CA PRO A 81 31.23 -8.94 -11.23
C PRO A 81 32.58 -8.96 -11.94
N GLY A 82 32.59 -9.15 -13.26
CA GLY A 82 33.83 -9.18 -14.04
C GLY A 82 34.55 -7.82 -14.07
N GLN A 83 35.89 -7.87 -13.96
CA GLN A 83 36.83 -6.76 -14.21
C GLN A 83 37.08 -6.48 -15.71
N HIS A 84 36.26 -7.03 -16.63
CA HIS A 84 36.51 -6.95 -18.07
C HIS A 84 35.45 -6.14 -18.80
N GLY A 85 35.90 -4.99 -19.33
CA GLY A 85 35.17 -4.20 -20.30
C GLY A 85 35.14 -4.91 -21.65
N SER A 86 34.08 -5.66 -21.91
CA SER A 86 33.56 -5.91 -23.26
C SER A 86 32.19 -6.54 -23.14
N SER A 87 31.29 -6.09 -24.01
CA SER A 87 29.88 -6.41 -24.19
C SER A 87 29.51 -7.90 -24.45
N SER A 88 30.37 -8.85 -24.09
CA SER A 88 30.00 -10.28 -24.11
C SER A 88 29.22 -10.58 -22.83
N GLY A 89 27.97 -10.99 -22.98
CA GLY A 89 27.00 -11.14 -21.89
C GLY A 89 27.52 -11.98 -20.73
N ARG A 90 27.20 -11.55 -19.50
CA ARG A 90 27.38 -12.38 -18.31
C ARG A 90 26.52 -13.63 -18.47
N SER A 91 27.15 -14.77 -18.67
CA SER A 91 26.49 -16.03 -18.92
C SER A 91 26.13 -16.71 -17.59
N CYS A 92 24.84 -16.78 -17.27
CA CYS A 92 24.34 -17.61 -16.18
C CYS A 92 23.16 -18.46 -16.66
N LEU A 93 22.87 -19.53 -15.96
CA LEU A 93 21.70 -20.36 -16.21
C LEU A 93 20.49 -19.69 -15.53
N LEU A 94 19.45 -19.42 -16.32
CA LEU A 94 18.23 -18.72 -15.94
C LEU A 94 17.01 -19.65 -15.85
N SER A 95 16.99 -20.72 -16.67
CA SER A 95 15.95 -21.74 -16.67
C SER A 95 15.84 -22.41 -15.30
N THR A 96 14.67 -22.34 -14.69
CA THR A 96 14.42 -22.87 -13.34
C THR A 96 14.70 -24.38 -13.24
N ASN A 97 14.43 -25.14 -14.31
CA ASN A 97 14.69 -26.59 -14.35
C ASN A 97 16.20 -26.90 -14.35
N THR A 98 16.95 -26.21 -15.21
CA THR A 98 18.40 -26.36 -15.31
C THR A 98 19.09 -25.91 -14.01
N ARG A 99 18.65 -24.78 -13.45
CA ARG A 99 19.12 -24.29 -12.14
C ARG A 99 18.82 -25.28 -11.02
N SER A 100 17.62 -25.85 -10.96
CA SER A 100 17.25 -26.86 -9.96
C SER A 100 18.16 -28.09 -10.02
N THR A 101 18.42 -28.59 -11.23
CA THR A 101 19.34 -29.72 -11.44
C THR A 101 20.75 -29.38 -11.00
N LEU A 102 21.24 -28.19 -11.35
CA LEU A 102 22.57 -27.74 -10.93
C LEU A 102 22.68 -27.54 -9.41
N CYS A 103 21.66 -26.95 -8.77
CA CYS A 103 21.60 -26.82 -7.31
C CYS A 103 21.66 -28.19 -6.62
N GLN A 104 20.95 -29.20 -7.15
CA GLN A 104 21.02 -30.57 -6.65
C GLN A 104 22.43 -31.15 -6.77
N ILE A 105 23.06 -31.03 -7.94
CA ILE A 105 24.43 -31.51 -8.16
C ILE A 105 25.40 -30.84 -7.20
N ILE A 106 25.32 -29.51 -7.05
CA ILE A 106 26.18 -28.75 -6.13
C ILE A 106 25.96 -29.24 -4.69
N PHE A 107 24.72 -29.42 -4.26
CA PHE A 107 24.41 -29.97 -2.94
C PHE A 107 25.06 -31.34 -2.72
N ASP A 108 24.90 -32.26 -3.66
CA ASP A 108 25.45 -33.62 -3.56
C ASP A 108 27.00 -33.66 -3.55
N LEU A 109 27.63 -32.67 -4.19
CA LEU A 109 29.09 -32.52 -4.18
C LEU A 109 29.63 -31.99 -2.84
N VAL A 110 28.89 -31.09 -2.18
CA VAL A 110 29.38 -30.41 -0.96
C VAL A 110 28.85 -31.00 0.34
N ARG A 111 27.68 -31.68 0.36
CA ARG A 111 26.96 -32.03 1.59
C ARG A 111 27.80 -32.83 2.60
N ASP A 112 28.67 -33.72 2.14
CA ASP A 112 29.44 -34.64 3.00
C ASP A 112 30.84 -34.10 3.33
N ARG A 113 31.23 -32.95 2.78
CA ARG A 113 32.58 -32.36 2.90
C ARG A 113 32.56 -31.10 3.75
N ASP A 114 32.92 -31.21 5.03
CA ASP A 114 32.80 -30.10 6.00
C ASP A 114 33.39 -28.76 5.52
N ARG A 115 34.59 -28.78 4.92
CA ARG A 115 35.25 -27.55 4.41
C ARG A 115 34.52 -26.93 3.22
N GLU A 116 34.10 -27.74 2.25
CA GLU A 116 33.39 -27.26 1.06
C GLU A 116 31.97 -26.83 1.42
N PHE A 117 31.31 -27.56 2.31
CA PHE A 117 29.99 -27.23 2.84
C PHE A 117 30.01 -25.88 3.57
N HIS A 118 30.96 -25.67 4.48
CA HIS A 118 31.10 -24.40 5.19
C HIS A 118 31.36 -23.24 4.23
N ALA A 119 32.29 -23.41 3.27
CA ALA A 119 32.57 -22.39 2.25
C ALA A 119 31.35 -22.09 1.37
N MET A 120 30.50 -23.08 1.09
CA MET A 120 29.26 -22.87 0.34
C MET A 120 28.22 -22.08 1.15
N LEU A 121 28.13 -22.30 2.47
CA LEU A 121 27.28 -21.48 3.34
C LEU A 121 27.73 -20.01 3.34
N GLU A 122 29.04 -19.75 3.43
CA GLU A 122 29.61 -18.40 3.31
C GLU A 122 29.31 -17.76 1.95
N ASP A 123 29.46 -18.53 0.86
CA ASP A 123 29.16 -18.06 -0.48
C ASP A 123 27.68 -17.71 -0.63
N LEU A 124 26.76 -18.52 -0.09
CA LEU A 124 25.33 -18.25 -0.07
C LEU A 124 24.99 -17.01 0.76
N GLU A 125 25.53 -16.88 1.96
CA GLU A 125 25.36 -15.69 2.80
C GLU A 125 25.83 -14.41 2.08
N SER A 126 26.96 -14.48 1.36
CA SER A 126 27.50 -13.35 0.61
C SER A 126 26.58 -12.82 -0.51
N LEU A 127 25.59 -13.61 -0.94
CA LEU A 127 24.62 -13.17 -1.94
C LEU A 127 23.56 -12.23 -1.38
N VAL A 128 23.34 -12.21 -0.07
CA VAL A 128 22.39 -11.35 0.64
C VAL A 128 23.14 -10.41 1.59
N PRO A 129 24.02 -9.54 1.06
CA PRO A 129 24.84 -8.66 1.90
C PRO A 129 23.97 -7.65 2.65
N PHE A 130 24.46 -7.24 3.81
CA PHE A 130 23.87 -6.22 4.66
C PHE A 130 24.99 -5.30 5.13
N ASP A 131 24.99 -4.03 4.68
CA ASP A 131 25.99 -3.04 5.05
C ASP A 131 25.56 -2.38 6.37
N GLU A 132 26.28 -2.65 7.46
CA GLU A 132 26.08 -1.96 8.73
C GLU A 132 26.52 -0.49 8.58
N PHE A 133 25.56 0.43 8.61
CA PHE A 133 25.89 1.82 8.92
C PHE A 133 26.19 1.88 10.41
N ASP A 134 27.44 2.14 10.75
CA ASP A 134 27.87 2.34 12.12
C ASP A 134 27.08 3.52 12.73
N ILE A 135 26.05 3.20 13.54
CA ILE A 135 25.17 4.20 14.20
C ILE A 135 25.93 4.95 15.31
N GLY A 136 27.21 4.62 15.58
CA GLY A 136 27.94 5.13 16.75
C GLY A 136 29.31 5.80 16.50
N SER A 137 29.91 5.75 15.30
CA SER A 137 31.27 6.29 15.13
C SER A 137 31.41 7.24 13.92
N SER A 138 32.00 8.42 14.19
CA SER A 138 32.28 9.45 13.17
C SER A 138 33.16 8.87 12.06
N PRO A 139 32.85 9.10 10.76
CA PRO A 139 33.49 8.38 9.67
C PRO A 139 34.93 8.86 9.48
N LYS A 140 35.89 8.09 10.00
CA LYS A 140 37.29 8.18 9.57
C LYS A 140 37.53 7.19 8.45
N SER A 141 37.61 7.75 7.25
CA SER A 141 38.13 7.19 6.00
C SER A 141 37.39 6.00 5.38
N ALA A 142 36.39 6.33 4.55
CA ALA A 142 36.16 5.60 3.30
C ALA A 142 36.13 6.62 2.16
N THR A 143 36.99 6.43 1.17
CA THR A 143 37.08 7.29 -0.02
C THR A 143 35.76 7.31 -0.79
N PRO A 144 35.25 8.49 -1.23
CA PRO A 144 34.00 8.58 -1.97
C PRO A 144 34.23 8.14 -3.41
N ARG A 145 33.77 6.93 -3.78
CA ARG A 145 33.62 6.53 -5.18
C ARG A 145 32.15 6.46 -5.55
N ALA A 146 31.75 7.43 -6.38
CA ALA A 146 30.66 7.42 -7.35
C ALA A 146 29.46 6.50 -7.05
N ASN A 147 28.54 6.95 -6.20
CA ASN A 147 27.16 6.43 -6.11
C ASN A 147 26.20 7.55 -5.72
N SER A 148 26.31 8.71 -6.39
CA SER A 148 25.54 9.93 -6.13
C SER A 148 24.08 9.84 -6.61
N LEU A 149 23.36 8.78 -6.23
CA LEU A 149 21.91 8.58 -6.39
C LEU A 149 21.32 7.49 -5.45
N ARG A 150 22.14 6.74 -4.69
CA ARG A 150 21.62 5.87 -3.61
C ARG A 150 21.24 6.73 -2.41
N ARG A 151 20.02 6.56 -1.88
CA ARG A 151 19.62 7.13 -0.58
C ARG A 151 20.69 6.77 0.44
N GLU A 152 21.37 7.74 1.04
CA GLU A 152 22.52 7.58 1.95
C GLU A 152 22.20 6.81 3.27
N LYS A 153 21.16 5.96 3.34
CA LYS A 153 20.65 5.33 4.57
C LYS A 153 20.07 3.90 4.42
N ASP A 154 20.24 3.23 3.28
CA ASP A 154 19.64 1.89 3.05
C ASP A 154 20.71 0.78 3.15
N PRO A 155 20.67 -0.13 4.15
CA PRO A 155 21.73 -1.13 4.39
C PRO A 155 21.73 -2.27 3.36
N TYR A 156 20.74 -2.30 2.47
CA TYR A 156 20.58 -3.38 1.50
C TYR A 156 21.22 -3.06 0.14
N LEU A 157 21.88 -4.06 -0.44
CA LEU A 157 22.40 -3.96 -1.81
C LEU A 157 21.28 -3.91 -2.86
N TYR A 158 20.20 -4.66 -2.62
CA TYR A 158 19.06 -4.80 -3.52
C TYR A 158 17.89 -3.92 -3.08
N GLU A 159 17.14 -3.42 -4.05
CA GLU A 159 15.87 -2.75 -3.76
C GLU A 159 14.84 -3.79 -3.29
N LEU A 160 14.39 -3.68 -2.04
CA LEU A 160 13.56 -4.70 -1.42
C LEU A 160 12.05 -4.45 -1.57
N GLN A 161 11.56 -4.52 -2.82
CA GLN A 161 10.14 -4.37 -3.12
C GLN A 161 9.32 -5.55 -2.56
N PRO A 162 8.16 -5.29 -1.95
CA PRO A 162 7.26 -6.35 -1.49
C PRO A 162 6.59 -7.06 -2.67
N GLN A 163 6.18 -8.32 -2.45
CA GLN A 163 5.48 -9.15 -3.44
C GLN A 163 6.20 -9.18 -4.80
N PHE A 164 7.53 -9.28 -4.74
CA PHE A 164 8.37 -9.26 -5.93
C PHE A 164 8.16 -10.51 -6.78
N ASP A 165 7.91 -10.27 -8.06
CA ASP A 165 7.86 -11.28 -9.11
C ASP A 165 9.00 -11.03 -10.09
N ARG A 166 9.96 -11.97 -10.12
CA ARG A 166 11.16 -11.87 -10.96
C ARG A 166 10.84 -11.77 -12.45
N MET A 167 9.74 -12.39 -12.92
CA MET A 167 9.36 -12.35 -14.33
C MET A 167 8.81 -10.98 -14.71
N SER A 168 8.14 -10.31 -13.77
CA SER A 168 7.64 -8.95 -13.97
C SER A 168 8.72 -7.87 -13.80
N ALA A 169 9.89 -8.20 -13.23
CA ALA A 169 10.93 -7.22 -12.95
C ALA A 169 11.83 -6.89 -14.16
N VAL A 170 11.80 -7.74 -15.19
CA VAL A 170 12.64 -7.64 -16.38
C VAL A 170 11.86 -7.06 -17.56
N ARG A 171 12.59 -6.49 -18.52
CA ARG A 171 12.02 -5.99 -19.78
C ARG A 171 11.23 -7.07 -20.53
N ALA A 172 10.31 -6.62 -21.37
CA ALA A 172 9.45 -7.51 -22.14
C ALA A 172 10.26 -8.43 -23.07
N PRO A 173 9.75 -9.62 -23.43
CA PRO A 173 10.46 -10.57 -24.30
C PRO A 173 10.81 -10.06 -25.70
N CYS A 174 10.14 -8.99 -26.15
CA CYS A 174 10.46 -8.27 -27.37
C CYS A 174 11.74 -7.41 -27.26
N GLY A 175 12.39 -7.35 -26.10
CA GLY A 175 13.67 -6.66 -25.89
C GLY A 175 13.57 -5.19 -25.48
N TYR A 176 12.35 -4.63 -25.42
CA TYR A 176 12.09 -3.23 -25.10
C TYR A 176 11.65 -3.02 -23.64
N ALA A 177 12.06 -1.90 -23.05
CA ALA A 177 11.64 -1.45 -21.72
C ALA A 177 10.60 -0.32 -21.81
N GLY A 178 9.66 -0.29 -20.86
CA GLY A 178 8.69 0.79 -20.71
C GLY A 178 9.25 2.02 -19.98
N LEU A 179 8.38 2.98 -19.71
CA LEU A 179 8.66 4.19 -18.93
C LEU A 179 7.69 4.30 -17.75
N ARG A 180 8.20 4.54 -16.55
CA ARG A 180 7.36 4.71 -15.36
C ARG A 180 6.45 5.92 -15.52
N ASN A 181 5.16 5.77 -15.24
CA ASN A 181 4.26 6.91 -15.11
C ASN A 181 4.49 7.61 -13.76
N LEU A 182 4.83 8.90 -13.78
CA LEU A 182 5.11 9.70 -12.59
C LEU A 182 3.86 10.33 -11.98
N SER A 183 2.71 10.22 -12.65
CA SER A 183 1.35 10.53 -12.22
C SER A 183 0.53 10.72 -13.49
N ASN A 184 0.72 11.87 -14.16
CA ASN A 184 0.01 12.26 -15.38
C ASN A 184 0.97 12.44 -16.56
N THR A 185 2.08 11.70 -16.59
CA THR A 185 3.17 11.85 -17.58
C THR A 185 3.06 10.91 -18.78
N CYS A 186 1.89 10.31 -19.02
CA CYS A 186 1.68 9.37 -20.13
C CYS A 186 1.88 10.03 -21.51
N TYR A 187 1.59 11.34 -21.65
CA TYR A 187 1.89 12.12 -22.85
C TYR A 187 3.40 12.15 -23.16
N LEU A 188 4.22 12.29 -22.11
CA LEU A 188 5.68 12.26 -22.22
C LEU A 188 6.15 10.85 -22.60
N ASN A 189 5.67 9.82 -21.89
CA ASN A 189 6.08 8.44 -22.10
C ASN A 189 5.80 7.95 -23.52
N SER A 190 4.58 8.20 -24.02
CA SER A 190 4.14 7.82 -25.37
C SER A 190 4.94 8.56 -26.46
N LEU A 191 5.22 9.85 -26.30
CA LEU A 191 6.04 10.59 -27.25
C LEU A 191 7.51 10.12 -27.25
N PHE A 192 8.12 9.95 -26.08
CA PHE A 192 9.52 9.53 -25.96
C PHE A 192 9.77 8.14 -26.54
N THR A 193 8.82 7.21 -26.38
CA THR A 193 8.92 5.86 -26.99
C THR A 193 8.83 5.93 -28.52
N GLN A 194 7.96 6.76 -29.09
CA GLN A 194 7.90 7.00 -30.54
C GLN A 194 9.22 7.54 -31.11
N LEU A 195 9.81 8.54 -30.43
CA LEU A 195 11.09 9.13 -30.82
C LEU A 195 12.26 8.16 -30.64
N PHE A 196 12.26 7.36 -29.56
CA PHE A 196 13.30 6.36 -29.28
C PHE A 196 13.36 5.26 -30.35
N MET A 197 12.21 4.87 -30.90
CA MET A 197 12.11 3.83 -31.94
C MET A 197 12.58 4.29 -33.32
N ASN A 198 12.84 5.58 -33.52
CA ASN A 198 13.58 6.09 -34.66
C ASN A 198 15.09 5.93 -34.41
N THR A 199 15.72 4.96 -35.09
CA THR A 199 17.11 4.58 -34.86
C THR A 199 18.11 5.68 -35.15
N ASP A 200 17.88 6.47 -36.20
CA ASP A 200 18.75 7.58 -36.57
C ASP A 200 18.59 8.76 -35.61
N PHE A 201 17.35 9.07 -35.19
CA PHE A 201 17.10 10.11 -34.18
C PHE A 201 17.72 9.72 -32.84
N ARG A 202 17.54 8.46 -32.41
CA ARG A 202 18.17 7.92 -31.20
C ARG A 202 19.70 8.01 -31.27
N HIS A 203 20.29 7.67 -32.42
CA HIS A 203 21.73 7.77 -32.63
C HIS A 203 22.24 9.22 -32.52
N PHE A 204 21.52 10.16 -33.12
CA PHE A 204 21.83 11.58 -33.00
C PHE A 204 21.77 12.06 -31.54
N MET A 205 20.69 11.76 -30.82
CA MET A 205 20.50 12.20 -29.43
C MET A 205 21.51 11.56 -28.46
N MET A 206 21.87 10.29 -28.67
CA MET A 206 22.88 9.62 -27.85
C MET A 206 24.30 10.20 -28.04
N ASN A 207 24.62 10.62 -29.26
CA ASN A 207 25.93 11.15 -29.65
C ASN A 207 26.02 12.69 -29.61
N ALA A 208 24.97 13.37 -29.18
CA ALA A 208 24.96 14.82 -29.04
C ALA A 208 26.08 15.29 -28.10
N ARG A 209 26.79 16.36 -28.49
CA ARG A 209 27.91 16.91 -27.72
C ARG A 209 27.38 17.62 -26.48
N VAL A 210 27.62 17.04 -25.30
CA VAL A 210 27.20 17.60 -24.01
C VAL A 210 28.46 17.97 -23.20
N PRO A 211 28.71 19.27 -22.93
CA PRO A 211 29.80 19.69 -22.05
C PRO A 211 29.62 19.16 -20.62
N SER A 212 30.70 18.64 -20.01
CA SER A 212 30.64 17.92 -18.72
C SER A 212 30.25 18.80 -17.52
N GLN A 213 30.44 20.12 -17.59
CA GLN A 213 30.34 21.02 -16.42
C GLN A 213 29.26 22.12 -16.49
N SER A 214 28.38 22.12 -17.49
CA SER A 214 27.36 23.17 -17.61
C SER A 214 25.96 22.70 -17.19
N ASN A 215 25.29 23.47 -16.33
CA ASN A 215 23.87 23.31 -15.97
C ASN A 215 22.92 23.67 -17.13
N THR A 216 23.43 24.26 -18.22
CA THR A 216 22.60 24.66 -19.38
C THR A 216 22.24 23.50 -20.30
N HIS A 217 22.89 22.33 -20.19
CA HIS A 217 22.66 21.16 -21.07
C HIS A 217 22.02 19.98 -20.34
N THR A 218 21.32 20.24 -19.22
CA THR A 218 20.78 19.19 -18.36
C THR A 218 19.74 18.34 -19.08
N LEU A 219 18.86 18.94 -19.90
CA LEU A 219 17.84 18.19 -20.66
C LEU A 219 18.49 17.22 -21.65
N LEU A 220 19.43 17.69 -22.47
CA LEU A 220 20.14 16.81 -23.43
C LEU A 220 20.89 15.68 -22.72
N ARG A 221 21.51 15.97 -21.56
CA ARG A 221 22.21 14.97 -20.75
C ARG A 221 21.27 13.88 -20.24
N GLU A 222 20.13 14.27 -19.68
CA GLU A 222 19.14 13.34 -19.17
C GLU A 222 18.41 12.60 -20.30
N THR A 223 18.17 13.22 -21.47
CA THR A 223 17.65 12.53 -22.66
C THR A 223 18.62 11.45 -23.14
N ARG A 224 19.92 11.76 -23.23
CA ARG A 224 20.96 10.79 -23.60
C ARG A 224 20.98 9.60 -22.65
N LYS A 225 20.94 9.87 -21.33
CA LYS A 225 20.88 8.80 -20.32
C LYS A 225 19.60 7.98 -20.49
N LEU A 226 18.44 8.61 -20.60
CA LEU A 226 17.16 7.90 -20.73
C LEU A 226 17.18 6.95 -21.93
N PHE A 227 17.59 7.41 -23.11
CA PHE A 227 17.69 6.56 -24.29
C PHE A 227 18.70 5.42 -24.10
N ALA A 228 19.85 5.68 -23.48
CA ALA A 228 20.84 4.64 -23.20
C ALA A 228 20.26 3.56 -22.25
N PHE A 229 19.55 3.99 -21.21
CA PHE A 229 18.85 3.09 -20.29
C PHE A 229 17.74 2.30 -20.99
N MET A 230 16.90 2.93 -21.83
CA MET A 230 15.85 2.24 -22.59
C MET A 230 16.42 1.16 -23.52
N GLN A 231 17.63 1.34 -24.06
CA GLN A 231 18.29 0.37 -24.94
C GLN A 231 18.99 -0.76 -24.15
N GLU A 232 19.82 -0.40 -23.16
CA GLU A 232 20.74 -1.36 -22.53
C GLU A 232 20.21 -1.97 -21.22
N SER A 233 19.33 -1.29 -20.50
CA SER A 233 18.81 -1.79 -19.22
C SER A 233 17.92 -3.01 -19.40
N SER A 234 18.04 -3.97 -18.47
CA SER A 234 17.19 -5.16 -18.44
C SER A 234 15.96 -5.00 -17.56
N ARG A 235 15.73 -3.81 -16.98
CA ARG A 235 14.55 -3.51 -16.15
C ARG A 235 13.28 -3.48 -17.00
N LYS A 236 12.13 -3.84 -16.39
CA LYS A 236 10.80 -3.69 -17.00
C LYS A 236 10.58 -2.29 -17.58
N PHE A 237 10.90 -1.27 -16.78
CA PHE A 237 10.73 0.13 -17.14
C PHE A 237 11.87 1.00 -16.62
N ILE A 238 12.02 2.18 -17.21
CA ILE A 238 12.97 3.22 -16.79
C ILE A 238 12.20 4.37 -16.12
N ASP A 239 12.76 4.94 -15.05
CA ASP A 239 12.17 6.07 -14.34
C ASP A 239 12.59 7.41 -15.01
N PRO A 240 11.66 8.17 -15.60
CA PRO A 240 11.98 9.43 -16.28
C PRO A 240 12.01 10.64 -15.34
N SER A 241 11.99 10.49 -14.00
CA SER A 241 11.90 11.62 -13.04
C SER A 241 12.97 12.70 -13.24
N LEU A 242 14.22 12.28 -13.46
CA LEU A 242 15.33 13.22 -13.67
C LEU A 242 15.19 14.00 -14.98
N LEU A 243 14.68 13.33 -16.03
CA LEU A 243 14.38 13.97 -17.30
C LEU A 243 13.22 14.96 -17.12
N ALA A 244 12.09 14.54 -16.54
CA ALA A 244 10.93 15.39 -16.34
C ALA A 244 11.29 16.65 -15.53
N GLY A 245 12.08 16.50 -14.47
CA GLY A 245 12.59 17.62 -13.67
C GLY A 245 13.58 18.54 -14.38
N SER A 246 14.07 18.17 -15.57
CA SER A 246 14.97 18.98 -16.40
C SER A 246 14.24 19.77 -17.49
N ILE A 247 12.97 19.47 -17.77
CA ILE A 247 12.17 20.15 -18.79
C ILE A 247 11.53 21.40 -18.19
N LYS A 248 11.67 22.53 -18.88
CA LYS A 248 11.06 23.80 -18.51
C LYS A 248 9.96 24.21 -19.48
N THR A 249 8.83 24.65 -18.95
CA THR A 249 7.72 25.29 -19.70
C THR A 249 8.19 26.60 -20.32
N TYR A 250 7.41 27.20 -21.23
CA TYR A 250 7.71 28.52 -21.81
C TYR A 250 7.83 29.65 -20.77
N GLU A 251 7.25 29.46 -19.57
CA GLU A 251 7.34 30.39 -18.43
C GLU A 251 8.59 30.19 -17.56
N GLU A 252 9.53 29.34 -17.99
CA GLU A 252 10.76 28.96 -17.26
C GLU A 252 10.50 28.22 -15.93
N THR A 253 9.29 27.70 -15.73
CA THR A 253 8.93 26.80 -14.60
C THR A 253 9.17 25.34 -14.98
N ILE A 254 9.44 24.48 -13.99
CA ILE A 254 9.59 23.03 -14.22
C ILE A 254 8.21 22.44 -14.53
N ILE A 255 8.15 21.44 -15.42
CA ILE A 255 6.90 20.72 -15.68
C ILE A 255 6.38 20.06 -14.39
N ASP A 256 5.11 20.29 -14.11
CA ASP A 256 4.40 19.60 -13.04
C ASP A 256 3.91 18.23 -13.52
N VAL A 257 4.48 17.15 -12.99
CA VAL A 257 4.14 15.77 -13.34
C VAL A 257 2.71 15.37 -12.96
N HIS A 258 2.03 16.16 -12.12
CA HIS A 258 0.64 15.97 -11.75
C HIS A 258 -0.35 16.65 -12.72
N ASN A 259 0.12 17.50 -13.64
CA ASN A 259 -0.73 18.14 -14.64
C ASN A 259 -0.65 17.40 -15.98
N GLN A 260 -1.81 17.21 -16.61
CA GLN A 260 -1.88 16.68 -17.97
C GLN A 260 -1.51 17.78 -18.97
N MET A 261 -0.80 17.41 -20.03
CA MET A 261 -0.48 18.31 -21.14
C MET A 261 -0.96 17.70 -22.45
N ASP A 262 -1.25 18.57 -23.41
CA ASP A 262 -1.47 18.14 -24.79
C ASP A 262 -0.14 17.65 -25.39
N VAL A 263 -0.18 16.48 -26.04
CA VAL A 263 1.03 15.85 -26.59
C VAL A 263 1.69 16.71 -27.69
N ASP A 264 0.91 17.44 -28.50
CA ASP A 264 1.44 18.30 -29.57
C ASP A 264 2.07 19.57 -29.01
N GLU A 265 1.44 20.17 -28.00
CA GLU A 265 2.01 21.30 -27.25
C GLU A 265 3.32 20.88 -26.58
N PHE A 266 3.34 19.71 -25.94
CA PHE A 266 4.53 19.17 -25.30
C PHE A 266 5.64 18.85 -26.33
N TYR A 267 5.30 18.30 -27.49
CA TYR A 267 6.26 18.01 -28.57
C TYR A 267 6.98 19.27 -29.04
N ASN A 268 6.24 20.34 -29.34
CA ASN A 268 6.83 21.59 -29.79
C ASN A 268 7.70 22.23 -28.70
N LEU A 269 7.22 22.25 -27.45
CA LEU A 269 8.01 22.70 -26.30
C LEU A 269 9.32 21.92 -26.19
N LEU A 270 9.27 20.59 -26.25
CA LEU A 270 10.43 19.72 -26.10
C LEU A 270 11.48 19.96 -27.20
N PHE A 271 11.04 20.07 -28.45
CA PHE A 271 11.92 20.35 -29.59
C PHE A 271 12.60 21.71 -29.47
N ASP A 272 11.86 22.76 -29.10
CA ASP A 272 12.42 24.10 -28.86
C ASP A 272 13.49 24.07 -27.75
N ARG A 273 13.23 23.33 -26.66
CA ARG A 273 14.17 23.19 -25.54
C ARG A 273 15.41 22.38 -25.91
N TRP A 274 15.29 21.32 -26.71
CA TRP A 274 16.45 20.59 -27.23
C TRP A 274 17.28 21.46 -28.16
N GLU A 275 16.64 22.15 -29.10
CA GLU A 275 17.35 23.01 -30.05
C GLU A 275 18.14 24.13 -29.35
N GLY A 276 17.55 24.74 -28.32
CA GLY A 276 18.21 25.76 -27.50
C GLY A 276 19.43 25.26 -26.72
N GLN A 277 19.54 23.95 -26.46
CA GLN A 277 20.68 23.35 -25.77
C GLN A 277 21.74 22.76 -26.73
N LEU A 278 21.50 22.72 -28.04
CA LEU A 278 22.51 22.26 -29.00
C LEU A 278 23.55 23.35 -29.26
N SER A 279 24.84 22.99 -29.15
CA SER A 279 25.93 23.95 -29.18
C SER A 279 26.27 24.49 -30.57
N THR A 280 26.08 23.71 -31.64
CA THR A 280 26.48 24.11 -33.00
C THR A 280 25.27 24.40 -33.89
N ALA A 281 25.47 25.24 -34.91
CA ALA A 281 24.43 25.49 -35.92
C ALA A 281 24.15 24.23 -36.76
N ASP A 282 25.17 23.39 -37.00
CA ASP A 282 25.04 22.14 -37.74
C ASP A 282 24.21 21.11 -36.96
N ASP A 283 24.42 20.98 -35.65
CA ASP A 283 23.61 20.09 -34.81
C ASP A 283 22.14 20.52 -34.77
N ARG A 284 21.88 21.83 -34.69
CA ARG A 284 20.51 22.38 -34.76
C ARG A 284 19.85 22.11 -36.11
N LYS A 285 20.61 22.26 -37.21
CA LYS A 285 20.13 21.92 -38.55
C LYS A 285 19.86 20.41 -38.68
N ALA A 286 20.71 19.56 -38.11
CA ALA A 286 20.52 18.11 -38.09
C ALA A 286 19.26 17.72 -37.32
N LEU A 287 19.03 18.28 -36.12
CA LEU A 287 17.80 18.04 -35.35
C LEU A 287 16.55 18.42 -36.16
N ARG A 288 16.57 19.60 -36.81
CA ARG A 288 15.47 20.06 -37.68
C ARG A 288 15.27 19.15 -38.90
N SER A 289 16.31 18.52 -39.44
CA SER A 289 16.18 17.69 -40.65
C SER A 289 15.41 16.38 -40.44
N PHE A 290 15.29 15.91 -39.19
CA PHE A 290 14.57 14.66 -38.90
C PHE A 290 13.06 14.76 -39.15
N TYR A 291 12.45 15.84 -38.67
CA TYR A 291 10.98 16.05 -38.67
C TYR A 291 10.55 17.41 -39.24
N GLY A 292 11.50 18.29 -39.53
CA GLY A 292 11.23 19.65 -40.02
C GLY A 292 11.15 19.72 -41.53
N GLY A 293 10.05 20.27 -42.04
CA GLY A 293 9.84 20.54 -43.45
C GLY A 293 9.43 21.99 -43.73
N GLN A 294 9.11 22.29 -44.99
CA GLN A 294 8.61 23.60 -45.41
C GLN A 294 7.29 23.49 -46.17
N LEU A 295 6.32 24.28 -45.72
CA LEU A 295 5.06 24.56 -46.41
C LEU A 295 5.17 25.87 -47.19
N VAL A 296 4.39 25.97 -48.25
CA VAL A 296 4.20 27.21 -49.01
C VAL A 296 2.75 27.61 -48.93
N GLN A 297 2.49 28.67 -48.18
CA GLN A 297 1.20 29.34 -48.22
C GLN A 297 1.13 30.16 -49.50
N GLN A 298 0.18 29.80 -50.36
CA GLN A 298 -0.05 30.46 -51.63
C GLN A 298 -1.42 31.13 -51.61
N VAL A 299 -1.44 32.45 -51.83
CA VAL A 299 -2.67 33.21 -52.06
C VAL A 299 -2.72 33.55 -53.55
N ALA A 300 -3.57 32.83 -54.28
CA ALA A 300 -3.79 33.06 -55.70
C ALA A 300 -5.08 33.86 -55.90
N SER A 301 -4.96 35.03 -56.52
CA SER A 301 -6.13 35.83 -56.90
C SER A 301 -6.92 35.14 -58.01
N LYS A 302 -8.25 35.17 -57.93
CA LYS A 302 -9.14 34.71 -59.02
C LYS A 302 -9.30 35.78 -60.11
N GLU A 303 -9.01 37.04 -59.79
CA GLU A 303 -9.25 38.21 -60.64
C GLU A 303 -7.99 38.75 -61.33
N CYS A 304 -6.80 38.29 -60.94
CA CYS A 304 -5.52 38.68 -61.54
C CYS A 304 -4.47 37.58 -61.42
N GLU A 305 -3.40 37.64 -62.23
CA GLU A 305 -2.32 36.65 -62.24
C GLU A 305 -1.36 36.74 -61.02
N HIS A 306 -1.69 37.57 -60.01
CA HIS A 306 -0.82 37.73 -58.85
C HIS A 306 -0.97 36.55 -57.89
N ILE A 307 0.16 35.92 -57.59
CA ILE A 307 0.30 34.83 -56.63
C ILE A 307 1.27 35.31 -55.54
N SER A 308 0.80 35.34 -54.30
CA SER A 308 1.63 35.62 -53.14
C SER A 308 2.07 34.30 -52.50
N GLU A 309 3.37 34.10 -52.33
CA GLU A 309 3.94 32.89 -51.74
C GLU A 309 4.71 33.23 -50.47
N ARG A 310 4.47 32.44 -49.42
CA ARG A 310 5.19 32.54 -48.15
C ARG A 310 5.63 31.15 -47.69
N LEU A 311 6.92 31.00 -47.42
CA LEU A 311 7.46 29.79 -46.83
C LEU A 311 7.18 29.77 -45.32
N GLU A 312 6.63 28.67 -44.81
CA GLU A 312 6.39 28.44 -43.39
C GLU A 312 6.99 27.09 -42.97
N PRO A 313 7.87 27.03 -41.96
CA PRO A 313 8.41 25.77 -41.48
C PRO A 313 7.35 24.99 -40.70
N PHE A 314 7.37 23.66 -40.77
CA PHE A 314 6.53 22.78 -39.97
C PHE A 314 7.35 21.66 -39.32
N SER A 315 6.92 21.22 -38.13
CA SER A 315 7.45 20.06 -37.40
C SER A 315 6.43 18.90 -37.34
N ALA A 316 5.15 19.23 -37.46
CA ALA A 316 4.02 18.31 -37.60
C ALA A 316 2.97 18.94 -38.53
N ILE A 317 2.32 18.12 -39.36
CA ILE A 317 1.23 18.55 -40.25
C ILE A 317 -0.08 18.40 -39.48
N GLN A 318 -0.79 19.50 -39.31
CA GLN A 318 -2.07 19.52 -38.61
C GLN A 318 -3.21 19.13 -39.56
N CYS A 319 -3.88 18.01 -39.26
CA CYS A 319 -4.97 17.46 -40.06
C CYS A 319 -6.34 17.74 -39.41
N ASP A 320 -7.24 18.35 -40.18
CA ASP A 320 -8.61 18.60 -39.76
C ASP A 320 -9.48 17.34 -39.93
N ILE A 321 -10.15 16.94 -38.85
CA ILE A 321 -10.94 15.70 -38.81
C ILE A 321 -12.42 15.99 -39.01
N LYS A 322 -12.88 17.15 -38.57
CA LYS A 322 -14.31 17.51 -38.57
C LYS A 322 -14.83 17.56 -40.01
N GLY A 323 -15.72 16.64 -40.34
CA GLY A 323 -16.28 16.52 -41.70
C GLY A 323 -15.37 15.82 -42.72
N LYS A 324 -14.31 15.13 -42.27
CA LYS A 324 -13.38 14.36 -43.11
C LYS A 324 -13.32 12.91 -42.62
N SER A 325 -13.37 11.94 -43.54
CA SER A 325 -13.41 10.50 -43.21
C SER A 325 -12.05 9.81 -43.28
N THR A 326 -11.11 10.39 -44.05
CA THR A 326 -9.79 9.80 -44.29
C THR A 326 -8.68 10.84 -44.15
N LEU A 327 -7.46 10.37 -43.89
CA LEU A 327 -6.25 11.22 -43.89
C LEU A 327 -6.04 11.93 -45.22
N GLN A 328 -6.30 11.25 -46.32
CA GLN A 328 -6.19 11.79 -47.68
C GLN A 328 -7.18 12.94 -47.90
N ASP A 329 -8.41 12.85 -47.38
CA ASP A 329 -9.41 13.93 -47.47
C ASP A 329 -8.95 15.19 -46.72
N SER A 330 -8.25 15.01 -45.59
CA SER A 330 -7.69 16.12 -44.83
C SER A 330 -6.49 16.76 -45.54
N LEU A 331 -5.62 15.96 -46.16
CA LEU A 331 -4.48 16.47 -46.92
C LEU A 331 -4.92 17.17 -48.21
N GLN A 332 -5.95 16.64 -48.87
CA GLN A 332 -6.54 17.28 -50.06
C GLN A 332 -7.14 18.63 -49.71
N ALA A 333 -7.85 18.75 -48.58
CA ALA A 333 -8.39 20.03 -48.10
C ALA A 333 -7.29 21.08 -47.86
N TYR A 334 -6.10 20.64 -47.42
CA TYR A 334 -4.94 21.50 -47.21
C TYR A 334 -4.49 22.19 -48.51
N VAL A 335 -4.54 21.46 -49.62
CA VAL A 335 -4.08 21.88 -50.95
C VAL A 335 -5.19 22.58 -51.75
N ASP A 336 -6.45 22.17 -51.59
CA ASP A 336 -7.61 22.83 -52.22
C ASP A 336 -7.75 24.27 -51.71
N GLY A 337 -7.42 24.48 -50.43
CA GLY A 337 -7.39 25.79 -49.79
C GLY A 337 -8.76 26.38 -49.48
N GLU A 338 -8.75 27.54 -48.83
CA GLU A 338 -9.93 28.29 -48.45
C GLU A 338 -10.22 29.40 -49.46
N ILE A 339 -11.50 29.57 -49.79
CA ILE A 339 -11.97 30.62 -50.68
C ILE A 339 -12.18 31.90 -49.86
N MET A 340 -11.46 32.97 -50.22
CA MET A 340 -11.53 34.30 -49.61
C MET A 340 -12.49 35.18 -50.42
N GLU A 341 -13.78 35.17 -50.05
CA GLU A 341 -14.85 35.93 -50.71
C GLU A 341 -15.64 36.79 -49.70
N GLY A 342 -16.43 37.74 -50.19
CA GLY A 342 -17.28 38.61 -49.35
C GLY A 342 -16.50 39.60 -48.48
N ASP A 343 -16.75 39.60 -47.18
CA ASP A 343 -16.08 40.48 -46.20
C ASP A 343 -14.62 40.06 -45.91
N ASN A 344 -14.22 38.84 -46.32
CA ASN A 344 -12.88 38.27 -46.12
C ASN A 344 -11.98 38.36 -47.38
N LYS A 345 -12.26 39.26 -48.33
CA LYS A 345 -11.49 39.43 -49.57
C LYS A 345 -10.02 39.77 -49.31
N TYR A 346 -9.11 39.23 -50.13
CA TYR A 346 -7.68 39.47 -50.01
C TYR A 346 -7.29 40.82 -50.61
N LYS A 347 -6.51 41.64 -49.88
CA LYS A 347 -5.95 42.89 -50.42
C LYS A 347 -4.69 42.58 -51.23
N CYS A 348 -4.82 42.50 -52.54
CA CYS A 348 -3.71 42.18 -53.44
C CYS A 348 -2.73 43.34 -53.57
N SER A 349 -1.44 43.09 -53.32
CA SER A 349 -0.36 44.09 -53.40
C SER A 349 -0.08 44.59 -54.82
N SER A 350 -0.38 43.80 -55.85
CA SER A 350 -0.13 44.19 -57.25
C SER A 350 -1.24 45.08 -57.84
N CYS A 351 -2.49 44.93 -57.41
CA CYS A 351 -3.61 45.74 -57.91
C CYS A 351 -4.17 46.73 -56.88
N ASP A 352 -3.70 46.69 -55.62
CA ASP A 352 -4.11 47.49 -54.46
C ASP A 352 -5.64 47.56 -54.28
N ARG A 353 -6.31 46.42 -54.52
CA ARG A 353 -7.77 46.23 -54.36
C ARG A 353 -8.05 44.93 -53.62
N HIS A 354 -9.24 44.86 -53.02
CA HIS A 354 -9.77 43.63 -52.42
C HIS A 354 -10.30 42.74 -53.53
N VAL A 355 -9.66 41.59 -53.73
CA VAL A 355 -9.98 40.61 -54.78
C VAL A 355 -10.41 39.29 -54.14
N ASP A 356 -11.25 38.55 -54.85
CA ASP A 356 -11.54 37.17 -54.49
C ASP A 356 -10.27 36.33 -54.73
N ALA A 357 -9.86 35.57 -53.71
CA ALA A 357 -8.62 34.79 -53.76
C ALA A 357 -8.83 33.39 -53.19
N VAL A 358 -7.93 32.47 -53.52
CA VAL A 358 -7.85 31.15 -52.88
C VAL A 358 -6.55 31.11 -52.09
N LYS A 359 -6.67 30.86 -50.77
CA LYS A 359 -5.53 30.66 -49.88
C LYS A 359 -5.34 29.16 -49.68
N ARG A 360 -4.28 28.60 -50.24
CA ARG A 360 -3.94 27.17 -50.09
C ARG A 360 -2.55 27.00 -49.48
N ALA A 361 -2.28 25.81 -48.94
CA ALA A 361 -0.97 25.45 -48.44
C ALA A 361 -0.47 24.18 -49.13
N CYS A 362 0.76 24.23 -49.66
CA CYS A 362 1.36 23.15 -50.43
C CYS A 362 2.68 22.71 -49.79
N LEU A 363 3.03 21.43 -49.89
CA LEU A 363 4.30 20.93 -49.37
C LEU A 363 5.45 21.20 -50.35
N LYS A 364 6.59 21.65 -49.82
CA LYS A 364 7.81 21.87 -50.61
C LYS A 364 8.92 20.91 -50.20
N ASP A 365 9.48 21.13 -49.01
CA ASP A 365 10.53 20.28 -48.46
C ASP A 365 9.88 19.30 -47.48
N ILE A 366 9.90 18.01 -47.82
CA ILE A 366 9.31 16.94 -47.01
C ILE A 366 10.45 16.15 -46.33
N PRO A 367 10.50 16.08 -44.99
CA PRO A 367 11.49 15.28 -44.28
C PRO A 367 11.24 13.78 -44.42
N ASP A 368 12.23 12.96 -44.09
CA ASP A 368 12.10 11.49 -44.17
C ASP A 368 11.18 10.90 -43.09
N ASN A 369 10.95 11.63 -41.99
CA ASN A 369 9.99 11.27 -40.95
C ASN A 369 8.89 12.34 -40.88
N LEU A 370 7.64 11.93 -41.09
CA LEU A 370 6.47 12.80 -41.04
C LEU A 370 5.64 12.51 -39.80
N ILE A 371 5.16 13.59 -39.18
CA ILE A 371 4.25 13.54 -38.05
C ILE A 371 2.95 14.22 -38.47
N PHE A 372 1.83 13.51 -38.36
CA PHE A 372 0.50 14.08 -38.54
C PHE A 372 -0.17 14.24 -37.19
N HIS A 373 -0.54 15.47 -36.84
CA HIS A 373 -1.34 15.78 -35.66
C HIS A 373 -2.81 15.81 -36.07
N LEU A 374 -3.59 14.90 -35.50
CA LEU A 374 -5.02 14.79 -35.77
C LEU A 374 -5.77 15.74 -34.81
N LYS A 375 -6.35 16.83 -35.33
CA LYS A 375 -7.08 17.84 -34.54
C LYS A 375 -8.41 17.29 -33.98
N ARG A 376 -8.31 16.41 -32.98
CA ARG A 376 -9.45 15.81 -32.27
C ARG A 376 -10.00 16.68 -31.15
N PHE A 377 -9.37 17.79 -30.80
CA PHE A 377 -9.90 18.71 -29.79
C PHE A 377 -10.48 19.95 -30.46
N ASP A 378 -11.78 20.14 -30.28
CA ASP A 378 -12.53 21.31 -30.78
C ASP A 378 -12.97 22.17 -29.58
N PHE A 379 -12.83 23.49 -29.71
CA PHE A 379 -13.25 24.43 -28.69
C PHE A 379 -14.58 25.05 -29.10
N ASN A 380 -15.64 24.70 -28.38
CA ASN A 380 -16.96 25.22 -28.68
C ASN A 380 -17.11 26.63 -28.09
N LEU A 381 -17.00 27.65 -28.96
CA LEU A 381 -17.11 29.07 -28.58
C LEU A 381 -18.44 29.43 -27.88
N ARG A 382 -19.51 28.64 -28.06
CA ARG A 382 -20.80 28.90 -27.43
C ARG A 382 -20.86 28.35 -26.00
N THR A 383 -20.33 27.16 -25.77
CA THR A 383 -20.35 26.52 -24.44
C THR A 383 -19.10 26.84 -23.62
N LEU A 384 -18.08 27.43 -24.24
CA LEU A 384 -16.74 27.68 -23.67
C LEU A 384 -16.06 26.40 -23.14
N MET A 385 -16.47 25.23 -23.65
CA MET A 385 -15.94 23.92 -23.27
C MET A 385 -15.14 23.31 -24.43
N ARG A 386 -14.06 22.60 -24.08
CA ARG A 386 -13.34 21.74 -25.03
C ARG A 386 -14.09 20.42 -25.20
N SER A 387 -14.18 19.93 -26.42
CA SER A 387 -14.81 18.66 -26.76
C SER A 387 -13.88 17.81 -27.62
N LYS A 388 -13.90 16.49 -27.39
CA LYS A 388 -13.14 15.53 -28.19
C LYS A 388 -14.01 15.02 -29.34
N ILE A 389 -13.46 15.04 -30.55
CA ILE A 389 -14.05 14.46 -31.77
C ILE A 389 -13.67 12.98 -31.82
N ASN A 390 -14.66 12.13 -31.53
CA ASN A 390 -14.51 10.67 -31.57
C ASN A 390 -14.95 10.06 -32.91
N ASP A 391 -15.22 10.88 -33.93
CA ASP A 391 -15.61 10.43 -35.26
C ASP A 391 -14.62 9.41 -35.84
N HIS A 392 -15.17 8.46 -36.62
CA HIS A 392 -14.39 7.47 -37.34
C HIS A 392 -13.52 8.16 -38.40
N PHE A 393 -12.21 8.01 -38.27
CA PHE A 393 -11.22 8.57 -39.18
C PHE A 393 -10.19 7.50 -39.54
N SER A 394 -10.15 7.14 -40.81
CA SER A 394 -9.24 6.11 -41.32
C SER A 394 -7.96 6.72 -41.89
N PHE A 395 -6.85 6.00 -41.74
CA PHE A 395 -5.56 6.38 -42.30
C PHE A 395 -4.88 5.14 -42.92
N PRO A 396 -4.23 5.29 -44.08
CA PRO A 396 -3.66 4.15 -44.80
C PRO A 396 -2.33 3.71 -44.21
N THR A 397 -1.95 2.44 -44.37
CA THR A 397 -0.60 1.99 -43.98
C THR A 397 0.50 2.53 -44.89
N LYS A 398 0.15 2.87 -46.14
CA LYS A 398 1.03 3.49 -47.13
C LYS A 398 0.38 4.74 -47.70
N LEU A 399 1.12 5.84 -47.74
CA LEU A 399 0.64 7.16 -48.16
C LEU A 399 1.58 7.73 -49.22
N ASP A 400 1.04 8.09 -50.39
CA ASP A 400 1.79 8.85 -51.39
C ASP A 400 1.65 10.35 -51.08
N MET A 401 2.77 11.03 -50.85
CA MET A 401 2.79 12.46 -50.52
C MET A 401 2.89 13.35 -51.75
N ARG A 402 3.21 12.77 -52.91
CA ARG A 402 3.41 13.49 -54.16
C ARG A 402 2.22 14.36 -54.60
N PRO A 403 0.95 13.94 -54.45
CA PRO A 403 -0.20 14.76 -54.87
C PRO A 403 -0.28 16.13 -54.17
N TYR A 404 0.40 16.26 -53.03
CA TYR A 404 0.31 17.43 -52.16
C TYR A 404 1.52 18.37 -52.28
N THR A 405 2.44 18.10 -53.20
CA THR A 405 3.63 18.95 -53.44
C THR A 405 3.38 20.05 -54.47
N ILE A 406 4.10 21.16 -54.33
CA ILE A 406 4.01 22.30 -55.26
C ILE A 406 4.32 21.90 -56.70
N ASP A 407 5.34 21.06 -56.89
CA ASP A 407 5.79 20.63 -58.21
C ASP A 407 4.68 19.87 -58.95
N HIS A 408 3.94 19.02 -58.23
CA HIS A 408 2.82 18.29 -58.82
C HIS A 408 1.60 19.17 -59.08
N ILE A 409 1.29 20.10 -58.16
CA ILE A 409 0.17 21.05 -58.32
C ILE A 409 0.40 22.01 -59.51
N GLY A 410 1.65 22.43 -59.71
CA GLY A 410 2.05 23.29 -60.83
C GLY A 410 2.17 22.54 -62.17
N SER A 411 2.35 21.22 -62.15
CA SER A 411 2.47 20.38 -63.35
C SER A 411 1.88 18.97 -63.13
N PRO A 412 0.54 18.83 -63.14
CA PRO A 412 -0.13 17.56 -62.81
C PRO A 412 0.10 16.44 -63.84
N SER A 413 0.70 16.77 -65.00
CA SER A 413 0.93 15.84 -66.12
C SER A 413 2.28 15.13 -66.07
N ASP A 414 3.19 15.52 -65.18
CA ASP A 414 4.52 14.91 -65.10
C ASP A 414 4.41 13.55 -64.39
N SER A 415 5.04 12.50 -64.92
CA SER A 415 5.02 11.14 -64.37
C SER A 415 6.35 10.81 -63.67
N GLY A 416 6.72 11.62 -62.68
CA GLY A 416 7.87 11.36 -61.79
C GLY A 416 7.68 10.12 -60.89
N GLU A 417 8.73 9.77 -60.14
CA GLU A 417 8.73 8.66 -59.19
C GLU A 417 7.74 8.90 -58.02
N GLU A 418 7.09 7.84 -57.52
CA GLU A 418 6.16 7.90 -56.39
C GLU A 418 6.91 8.19 -55.08
N ASP A 419 6.36 9.08 -54.23
CA ASP A 419 6.96 9.40 -52.94
C ASP A 419 6.17 8.78 -51.78
N ILE A 420 6.42 7.47 -51.58
CA ILE A 420 5.64 6.63 -50.66
C ILE A 420 6.21 6.68 -49.25
N PHE A 421 5.33 6.95 -48.29
CA PHE A 421 5.57 6.87 -46.85
C PHE A 421 4.82 5.69 -46.24
N GLU A 422 5.44 4.98 -45.29
CA GLU A 422 4.81 3.90 -44.54
C GLU A 422 4.54 4.31 -43.09
N LEU A 423 3.42 3.84 -42.53
CA LEU A 423 3.06 4.06 -41.13
C LEU A 423 4.01 3.26 -40.22
N VAL A 424 4.64 3.96 -39.28
CA VAL A 424 5.62 3.38 -38.35
C VAL A 424 5.23 3.56 -36.87
N GLY A 425 4.25 4.40 -36.57
CA GLY A 425 3.77 4.58 -35.20
C GLY A 425 2.43 5.30 -35.12
N VAL A 426 1.63 4.95 -34.11
CA VAL A 426 0.33 5.56 -33.78
C VAL A 426 0.31 5.88 -32.30
N LEU A 427 0.14 7.16 -31.96
CA LEU A 427 -0.05 7.61 -30.59
C LEU A 427 -1.55 7.79 -30.34
N VAL A 428 -2.08 7.10 -29.34
CA VAL A 428 -3.51 7.03 -29.03
C VAL A 428 -3.81 7.83 -27.76
N HIS A 429 -4.94 8.52 -27.77
CA HIS A 429 -5.50 9.19 -26.60
C HIS A 429 -6.85 8.57 -26.21
N ALA A 430 -6.92 8.04 -25.00
CA ALA A 430 -8.13 7.49 -24.38
C ALA A 430 -8.68 8.44 -23.32
N GLY A 431 -9.92 8.90 -23.46
CA GLY A 431 -10.57 9.80 -22.50
C GLY A 431 -11.28 10.98 -23.14
N THR A 432 -11.49 12.03 -22.36
CA THR A 432 -12.15 13.28 -22.78
C THR A 432 -11.12 14.35 -23.15
N ALA A 433 -11.56 15.53 -23.58
CA ALA A 433 -10.64 16.63 -23.88
C ALA A 433 -9.97 17.27 -22.64
N GLU A 434 -10.44 16.95 -21.43
CA GLU A 434 -9.92 17.50 -20.16
C GLU A 434 -9.15 16.46 -19.34
N SER A 435 -9.46 15.17 -19.51
CA SER A 435 -8.78 14.09 -18.82
C SER A 435 -8.69 12.85 -19.70
N GLY A 436 -7.49 12.30 -19.82
CA GLY A 436 -7.28 11.04 -20.52
C GLY A 436 -5.94 10.38 -20.22
N HIS A 437 -5.65 9.37 -21.04
CA HIS A 437 -4.46 8.53 -20.98
C HIS A 437 -3.86 8.39 -22.38
N TYR A 438 -2.54 8.52 -22.49
CA TYR A 438 -1.80 8.39 -23.74
C TYR A 438 -0.95 7.13 -23.76
N TYR A 439 -0.93 6.43 -24.90
CA TYR A 439 -0.09 5.26 -25.14
C TYR A 439 0.25 5.17 -26.64
N SER A 440 1.17 4.28 -27.03
CA SER A 440 1.67 4.22 -28.40
C SER A 440 1.78 2.81 -28.96
N TYR A 441 1.32 2.62 -30.19
CA TYR A 441 1.64 1.47 -31.02
C TYR A 441 2.79 1.82 -31.95
N ILE A 442 3.85 1.01 -31.99
CA ILE A 442 5.07 1.32 -32.73
C ILE A 442 5.55 0.09 -33.49
N ARG A 443 5.87 0.28 -34.78
CA ARG A 443 6.51 -0.72 -35.63
C ARG A 443 8.00 -0.81 -35.33
N GLU A 444 8.50 -2.02 -35.13
CA GLU A 444 9.93 -2.29 -35.05
C GLU A 444 10.59 -1.97 -36.38
N ARG A 445 11.61 -1.11 -36.35
CA ARG A 445 12.36 -0.71 -37.54
C ARG A 445 13.82 -0.40 -37.19
N PRO A 446 14.77 -0.84 -38.04
CA PRO A 446 14.64 -1.93 -39.03
C PRO A 446 14.43 -3.30 -38.35
N THR A 447 13.86 -4.30 -39.04
CA THR A 447 13.55 -5.63 -38.46
C THR A 447 14.33 -6.77 -39.13
N ALA A 448 14.81 -7.78 -38.39
CA ALA A 448 15.44 -8.96 -39.03
C ALA A 448 14.40 -9.98 -39.55
N ALA A 449 13.14 -9.86 -39.12
CA ALA A 449 12.07 -10.79 -39.44
C ALA A 449 11.50 -10.57 -40.85
N SER A 450 10.89 -11.61 -41.43
CA SER A 450 10.18 -11.53 -42.71
C SER A 450 8.83 -10.80 -42.60
N SER A 451 8.33 -10.58 -41.39
CA SER A 451 7.04 -9.93 -41.11
C SER A 451 7.23 -8.72 -40.19
N GLU A 452 6.36 -7.73 -40.32
CA GLU A 452 6.37 -6.53 -39.50
C GLU A 452 5.98 -6.85 -38.04
N ALA A 453 6.87 -6.55 -37.10
CA ALA A 453 6.57 -6.65 -35.67
C ALA A 453 6.09 -5.30 -35.13
N TRP A 454 4.96 -5.31 -34.42
CA TRP A 454 4.40 -4.14 -33.77
C TRP A 454 4.29 -4.35 -32.27
N PHE A 455 4.50 -3.28 -31.51
CA PHE A 455 4.49 -3.30 -30.06
C PHE A 455 3.62 -2.17 -29.51
N GLU A 456 2.87 -2.47 -28.45
CA GLU A 456 2.17 -1.50 -27.62
C GLU A 456 3.08 -1.07 -26.47
N PHE A 457 3.34 0.23 -26.40
CA PHE A 457 4.01 0.90 -25.30
C PHE A 457 2.96 1.64 -24.46
N ASN A 458 2.63 1.08 -23.31
CA ASN A 458 1.69 1.64 -22.36
C ASN A 458 2.38 1.84 -21.02
N ASP A 459 2.99 3.01 -20.87
CA ASP A 459 3.84 3.38 -19.73
C ASP A 459 4.88 2.29 -19.42
N ASP A 460 4.73 1.61 -18.27
CA ASP A 460 5.71 0.67 -17.77
C ASP A 460 5.60 -0.71 -18.43
N VAL A 461 4.56 -0.96 -19.22
CA VAL A 461 4.30 -2.23 -19.89
C VAL A 461 4.53 -2.10 -21.40
N VAL A 462 5.28 -3.07 -21.94
CA VAL A 462 5.46 -3.25 -23.39
C VAL A 462 4.93 -4.62 -23.78
N SER A 463 4.08 -4.69 -24.80
CA SER A 463 3.48 -5.95 -25.26
C SER A 463 3.46 -6.05 -26.80
N PRO A 464 3.48 -7.26 -27.39
CA PRO A 464 3.23 -7.44 -28.82
C PRO A 464 1.81 -7.02 -29.20
N TRP A 465 1.68 -6.32 -30.32
CA TRP A 465 0.39 -5.87 -30.84
C TRP A 465 0.19 -6.34 -32.28
N ASP A 466 -1.05 -6.75 -32.60
CA ASP A 466 -1.42 -7.24 -33.93
C ASP A 466 -1.95 -6.08 -34.79
N PRO A 467 -1.29 -5.75 -35.92
CA PRO A 467 -1.75 -4.72 -36.86
C PRO A 467 -3.16 -4.94 -37.40
N ALA A 468 -3.68 -6.18 -37.40
CA ALA A 468 -5.06 -6.44 -37.81
C ALA A 468 -6.10 -5.71 -36.94
N LYS A 469 -5.72 -5.33 -35.71
CA LYS A 469 -6.57 -4.59 -34.76
C LYS A 469 -6.51 -3.07 -34.93
N MET A 470 -5.81 -2.56 -35.95
CA MET A 470 -5.60 -1.13 -36.16
C MET A 470 -6.91 -0.35 -36.27
N GLU A 471 -7.85 -0.81 -37.10
CA GLU A 471 -9.15 -0.17 -37.28
C GLU A 471 -9.93 -0.12 -35.96
N GLU A 472 -10.03 -1.26 -35.27
CA GLU A 472 -10.73 -1.37 -33.99
C GLU A 472 -10.14 -0.44 -32.93
N SER A 473 -8.81 -0.39 -32.84
CA SER A 473 -8.09 0.23 -31.73
C SER A 473 -7.76 1.72 -31.92
N THR A 474 -7.83 2.26 -33.14
CA THR A 474 -7.25 3.59 -33.45
C THR A 474 -8.13 4.54 -34.25
N PHE A 475 -9.12 4.07 -35.03
CA PHE A 475 -9.88 4.95 -35.94
C PHE A 475 -10.95 5.78 -35.23
N GLY A 476 -11.41 5.36 -34.05
CA GLY A 476 -12.56 5.94 -33.36
C GLY A 476 -13.89 5.38 -33.89
N GLY A 477 -14.96 6.16 -33.78
CA GLY A 477 -16.33 5.76 -34.16
C GLY A 477 -17.16 5.24 -33.00
N THR A 478 -18.27 4.59 -33.30
CA THR A 478 -19.18 4.01 -32.31
C THR A 478 -18.81 2.59 -31.93
N ASP A 479 -19.07 2.21 -30.68
CA ASP A 479 -18.83 0.86 -30.16
C ASP A 479 -20.01 -0.06 -30.56
N GLY A 480 -19.71 -1.18 -31.20
CA GLY A 480 -20.68 -2.05 -31.87
C GLY A 480 -21.49 -2.98 -30.95
N SER A 481 -21.54 -2.73 -29.64
CA SER A 481 -22.21 -3.62 -28.69
C SER A 481 -23.74 -3.50 -28.79
N LEU A 482 -24.37 -4.55 -29.33
CA LEU A 482 -25.78 -4.61 -29.74
C LEU A 482 -26.76 -5.07 -28.63
N ASP A 483 -26.50 -4.79 -27.34
CA ASP A 483 -27.33 -5.38 -26.26
C ASP A 483 -28.36 -4.43 -25.62
N ALA A 484 -28.44 -3.15 -26.00
CA ALA A 484 -29.42 -2.21 -25.39
C ALA A 484 -29.95 -1.05 -26.27
N GLY A 485 -29.62 -1.00 -27.58
CA GLY A 485 -30.13 0.06 -28.46
C GLY A 485 -29.58 1.48 -28.20
N ILE A 486 -28.55 1.62 -27.35
CA ILE A 486 -27.81 2.87 -27.11
C ILE A 486 -26.39 2.68 -27.62
N THR A 487 -26.02 3.41 -28.66
CA THR A 487 -24.67 3.42 -29.23
C THR A 487 -23.78 4.37 -28.44
N TYR A 488 -22.65 3.90 -27.94
CA TYR A 488 -21.64 4.73 -27.27
C TYR A 488 -20.49 5.03 -28.24
N ASP A 489 -19.94 6.23 -28.19
CA ASP A 489 -18.72 6.55 -28.94
C ASP A 489 -17.50 5.93 -28.26
N LYS A 490 -16.56 5.43 -29.06
CA LYS A 490 -15.26 4.97 -28.56
C LYS A 490 -14.53 6.13 -27.91
N THR A 491 -14.06 5.91 -26.68
CA THR A 491 -13.35 6.92 -25.90
C THR A 491 -11.87 7.03 -26.27
N TYR A 492 -11.35 6.10 -27.08
CA TYR A 492 -9.96 6.04 -27.54
C TYR A 492 -9.87 6.19 -29.06
N SER A 493 -8.90 6.97 -29.51
CA SER A 493 -8.63 7.18 -30.94
C SER A 493 -7.22 7.73 -31.16
N ALA A 494 -6.68 7.52 -32.37
CA ALA A 494 -5.38 8.05 -32.78
C ALA A 494 -5.37 9.57 -32.65
N TYR A 495 -4.30 10.09 -32.06
CA TYR A 495 -4.06 11.52 -31.84
C TYR A 495 -2.88 12.03 -32.68
N MET A 496 -1.80 11.24 -32.79
CA MET A 496 -0.69 11.52 -33.70
C MET A 496 -0.30 10.27 -34.50
N LEU A 497 0.06 10.48 -35.77
CA LEU A 497 0.54 9.42 -36.67
C LEU A 497 1.98 9.70 -37.08
N PHE A 498 2.82 8.67 -37.07
CA PHE A 498 4.22 8.73 -37.47
C PHE A 498 4.41 7.92 -38.74
N TYR A 499 4.93 8.56 -39.78
CA TYR A 499 5.24 7.96 -41.08
C TYR A 499 6.72 8.13 -41.40
N GLN A 500 7.31 7.17 -42.12
CA GLN A 500 8.68 7.25 -42.61
C GLN A 500 8.76 6.90 -44.09
N ARG A 501 9.64 7.58 -44.84
CA ARG A 501 9.81 7.38 -46.28
C ARG A 501 10.23 5.93 -46.59
N SER A 502 9.53 5.29 -47.53
CA SER A 502 9.73 3.86 -47.85
C SER A 502 11.13 3.54 -48.35
N SER A 503 11.76 4.47 -49.09
CA SER A 503 13.13 4.29 -49.59
C SER A 503 14.15 4.23 -48.47
N VAL A 504 13.99 5.04 -47.41
CA VAL A 504 14.85 5.06 -46.24
C VAL A 504 14.69 3.77 -45.44
N LEU A 505 13.45 3.36 -45.16
CA LEU A 505 13.16 2.10 -44.47
C LEU A 505 13.79 0.88 -45.18
N ARG A 506 13.68 0.82 -46.52
CA ARG A 506 14.31 -0.25 -47.31
C ARG A 506 15.83 -0.21 -47.22
N ALA A 507 16.44 0.97 -47.32
CA ALA A 507 17.89 1.12 -47.21
C ALA A 507 18.42 0.69 -45.82
N GLU A 508 17.71 1.05 -44.75
CA GLU A 508 18.04 0.61 -43.37
C GLU A 508 17.90 -0.91 -43.21
N GLN A 509 16.85 -1.48 -43.79
CA GLN A 509 16.57 -2.91 -43.79
C GLN A 509 17.66 -3.71 -44.54
N GLU A 510 18.04 -3.26 -45.74
CA GLU A 510 19.11 -3.86 -46.54
C GLU A 510 20.46 -3.77 -45.81
N LYS A 511 20.74 -2.63 -45.17
CA LYS A 511 21.94 -2.43 -44.34
C LYS A 511 21.97 -3.41 -43.17
N LEU A 512 20.86 -3.61 -42.46
CA LEU A 512 20.77 -4.57 -41.36
C LEU A 512 21.01 -6.01 -41.83
N GLN A 513 20.40 -6.41 -42.94
CA GLN A 513 20.57 -7.75 -43.52
C GLN A 513 22.02 -7.99 -43.98
N SER A 514 22.66 -6.99 -44.60
CA SER A 514 24.05 -7.09 -45.05
C SER A 514 25.05 -7.27 -43.89
N LEU A 515 24.75 -6.69 -42.72
CA LEU A 515 25.60 -6.73 -41.53
C LEU A 515 25.25 -7.89 -40.58
N SER A 516 24.19 -8.66 -40.86
CA SER A 516 23.69 -9.76 -40.00
C SER A 516 23.49 -9.34 -38.53
N LEU A 517 23.06 -8.08 -38.31
CA LEU A 517 22.82 -7.54 -36.98
C LEU A 517 21.50 -8.09 -36.41
N ARG A 518 21.46 -8.33 -35.10
CA ARG A 518 20.24 -8.78 -34.39
C ARG A 518 19.36 -7.59 -34.01
N THR A 519 18.06 -7.83 -33.95
CA THR A 519 17.08 -6.87 -33.40
C THR A 519 16.80 -7.15 -31.92
N PRO A 520 16.46 -6.12 -31.11
CA PRO A 520 16.44 -4.69 -31.45
C PRO A 520 17.81 -4.12 -31.79
N LEU A 521 17.89 -3.25 -32.81
CA LEU A 521 19.15 -2.60 -33.20
C LEU A 521 19.69 -1.79 -32.01
N LYS A 522 20.99 -1.90 -31.73
CA LYS A 522 21.67 -1.13 -30.69
C LYS A 522 22.58 -0.08 -31.32
N VAL A 523 22.53 1.13 -30.79
CA VAL A 523 23.45 2.22 -31.14
C VAL A 523 24.58 2.30 -30.10
N ASP A 524 25.76 2.75 -30.52
CA ASP A 524 26.89 2.99 -29.62
C ASP A 524 26.52 3.90 -28.45
N VAL A 525 26.82 3.43 -27.23
CA VAL A 525 26.57 4.15 -25.98
C VAL A 525 27.90 4.64 -25.41
N PRO A 526 28.00 5.88 -24.91
CA PRO A 526 29.19 6.35 -24.22
C PRO A 526 29.61 5.43 -23.07
N ALA A 527 30.90 5.11 -22.97
CA ALA A 527 31.43 4.13 -22.02
C ALA A 527 31.02 4.38 -20.57
N GLU A 528 31.04 5.63 -20.10
CA GLU A 528 30.64 5.99 -18.74
C GLU A 528 29.19 5.58 -18.41
N VAL A 529 28.28 5.75 -19.37
CA VAL A 529 26.86 5.41 -19.20
C VAL A 529 26.66 3.90 -19.34
N ALA A 530 27.37 3.26 -20.29
CA ALA A 530 27.34 1.82 -20.49
C ALA A 530 27.84 1.06 -19.24
N ASP A 531 28.96 1.48 -18.64
CA ASP A 531 29.52 0.86 -17.42
C ASP A 531 28.55 0.94 -16.24
N HIS A 532 27.89 2.09 -16.08
CA HIS A 532 26.88 2.27 -15.05
C HIS A 532 25.66 1.34 -15.26
N ILE A 533 25.12 1.29 -16.48
CA ILE A 533 24.00 0.39 -16.83
C ILE A 533 24.40 -1.08 -16.65
N ASN A 534 25.62 -1.44 -17.04
CA ASN A 534 26.15 -2.80 -16.85
C ASN A 534 26.28 -3.17 -15.37
N GLY A 535 26.61 -2.23 -14.50
CA GLY A 535 26.57 -2.39 -13.05
C GLY A 535 25.15 -2.68 -12.54
N GLU A 536 24.17 -1.86 -12.93
CA GLU A 536 22.77 -2.05 -12.54
C GLU A 536 22.17 -3.37 -13.07
N ASN A 537 22.48 -3.72 -14.32
CA ASN A 537 22.09 -5.00 -14.92
C ASN A 537 22.70 -6.20 -14.17
N ALA A 538 23.90 -6.06 -13.58
CA ALA A 538 24.52 -7.11 -12.77
C ALA A 538 23.69 -7.40 -11.52
N ILE A 539 23.31 -6.32 -10.83
CA ILE A 539 22.54 -6.38 -9.59
C ILE A 539 21.15 -6.93 -9.89
N LEU A 540 20.52 -6.50 -10.99
CA LEU A 540 19.23 -7.01 -11.43
C LEU A 540 19.29 -8.50 -11.77
N LEU A 541 20.30 -8.94 -12.53
CA LEU A 541 20.51 -10.35 -12.88
C LEU A 541 20.68 -11.22 -11.63
N ARG A 542 21.51 -10.76 -10.68
CA ARG A 542 21.73 -11.45 -9.40
C ARG A 542 20.43 -11.55 -8.60
N ARG A 543 19.68 -10.44 -8.49
CA ARG A 543 18.36 -10.43 -7.84
C ARG A 543 17.38 -11.38 -8.54
N HIS A 544 17.33 -11.38 -9.87
CA HIS A 544 16.48 -12.30 -10.63
C HIS A 544 16.80 -13.78 -10.32
N CYS A 545 18.09 -14.12 -10.21
CA CYS A 545 18.56 -15.45 -9.85
C CYS A 545 18.26 -15.82 -8.38
N LEU A 546 18.34 -14.86 -7.46
CA LEU A 546 18.01 -15.04 -6.03
C LEU A 546 16.54 -15.41 -5.81
N TYR A 547 15.64 -14.77 -6.56
CA TYR A 547 14.20 -15.02 -6.50
C TYR A 547 13.76 -16.23 -7.35
N ASP A 548 14.69 -17.06 -7.81
CA ASP A 548 14.35 -18.38 -8.34
C ASP A 548 13.89 -19.31 -7.22
N GLN A 549 12.82 -20.07 -7.46
CA GLN A 549 12.30 -21.03 -6.49
C GLN A 549 13.33 -22.13 -6.14
N SER A 550 14.13 -22.57 -7.11
CA SER A 550 15.19 -23.57 -6.88
C SER A 550 16.30 -23.04 -5.97
N HIS A 551 16.55 -21.72 -5.96
CA HIS A 551 17.52 -21.11 -5.05
C HIS A 551 17.03 -21.16 -3.61
N SER A 552 15.78 -20.77 -3.36
CA SER A 552 15.19 -20.84 -2.02
C SER A 552 15.14 -22.27 -1.49
N GLN A 553 14.83 -23.24 -2.36
CA GLN A 553 14.86 -24.66 -2.01
C GLN A 553 16.28 -25.16 -1.72
N PHE A 554 17.28 -24.70 -2.48
CA PHE A 554 18.69 -25.04 -2.25
C PHE A 554 19.19 -24.53 -0.89
N VAL A 555 18.90 -23.27 -0.57
CA VAL A 555 19.22 -22.65 0.74
C VAL A 555 18.58 -23.43 1.89
N LEU A 556 17.30 -23.80 1.76
CA LEU A 556 16.59 -24.60 2.77
C LEU A 556 17.25 -25.97 2.98
N ARG A 557 17.62 -26.66 1.90
CA ARG A 557 18.29 -27.97 1.97
C ARG A 557 19.68 -27.88 2.60
N MET A 558 20.43 -26.81 2.31
CA MET A 558 21.72 -26.56 2.96
C MET A 558 21.52 -26.42 4.47
N PHE A 559 20.52 -25.67 4.92
CA PHE A 559 20.21 -25.55 6.34
C PHE A 559 19.76 -26.87 6.99
N GLN A 560 18.86 -27.62 6.34
CA GLN A 560 18.42 -28.93 6.81
C GLN A 560 19.59 -29.91 6.95
N ASN A 561 20.52 -29.90 5.99
CA ASN A 561 21.73 -30.72 6.06
C ASN A 561 22.65 -30.29 7.21
N ALA A 562 22.77 -28.99 7.48
CA ALA A 562 23.53 -28.49 8.64
C ALA A 562 22.94 -29.02 9.95
N LYS A 563 21.60 -29.07 10.10
CA LYS A 563 20.92 -29.64 11.27
C LYS A 563 21.11 -31.15 11.42
N MET A 564 21.06 -31.89 10.32
CA MET A 564 21.17 -33.36 10.34
C MET A 564 22.59 -33.86 10.66
N ARG A 565 23.61 -32.99 10.56
CA ARG A 565 24.97 -33.30 11.01
C ARG A 565 24.99 -33.69 12.49
N ASN A 566 26.03 -34.44 12.88
CA ASN A 566 26.23 -34.93 14.25
C ASN A 566 25.00 -35.66 14.85
N ASN A 567 24.34 -36.51 14.05
CA ASN A 567 23.14 -37.26 14.43
C ASN A 567 21.95 -36.36 14.82
N GLY A 568 21.77 -35.23 14.12
CA GLY A 568 20.66 -34.30 14.37
C GLY A 568 20.88 -33.35 15.56
N ASN A 569 22.10 -33.27 16.09
CA ASN A 569 22.44 -32.38 17.20
C ASN A 569 23.46 -31.32 16.74
N CYS A 570 23.39 -30.13 17.31
CA CYS A 570 24.38 -29.09 17.02
C CYS A 570 25.78 -29.46 17.53
N SER A 571 26.80 -29.08 16.77
CA SER A 571 28.20 -29.27 17.12
C SER A 571 28.60 -28.49 18.38
N LYS A 572 29.65 -28.95 19.07
CA LYS A 572 30.15 -28.27 20.28
C LYS A 572 30.57 -26.82 20.01
N MET A 573 31.20 -26.57 18.87
CA MET A 573 31.71 -25.24 18.48
C MET A 573 30.65 -24.38 17.79
N HIS A 574 29.54 -24.97 17.32
CA HIS A 574 28.41 -24.27 16.69
C HIS A 574 28.73 -23.48 15.40
N ILE A 575 29.92 -23.66 14.81
CA ILE A 575 30.40 -22.83 13.69
C ILE A 575 29.55 -23.01 12.42
N ILE A 576 29.22 -24.26 12.07
CA ILE A 576 28.44 -24.56 10.86
C ILE A 576 26.98 -24.16 11.09
N GLU A 577 26.45 -24.46 12.26
CA GLU A 577 25.06 -24.18 12.64
C GLU A 577 24.78 -22.66 12.70
N GLN A 578 25.68 -21.88 13.32
CA GLN A 578 25.61 -20.43 13.34
C GLN A 578 25.66 -19.85 11.92
N ARG A 579 26.62 -20.29 11.10
CA ARG A 579 26.74 -19.83 9.71
C ARG A 579 25.49 -20.18 8.89
N ALA A 580 24.94 -21.37 9.08
CA ALA A 580 23.71 -21.80 8.42
C ALA A 580 22.50 -20.95 8.88
N MET A 581 22.40 -20.60 10.16
CA MET A 581 21.36 -19.71 10.68
C MET A 581 21.45 -18.31 10.06
N CYS A 582 22.63 -17.68 10.06
CA CYS A 582 22.84 -16.37 9.44
C CYS A 582 22.49 -16.37 7.94
N MET A 583 22.95 -17.38 7.21
CA MET A 583 22.61 -17.56 5.79
C MET A 583 21.08 -17.67 5.60
N LEU A 584 20.39 -18.47 6.41
CA LEU A 584 18.95 -18.70 6.27
C LEU A 584 18.15 -17.43 6.59
N LEU A 585 18.52 -16.70 7.66
CA LEU A 585 17.87 -15.45 8.06
C LEU A 585 18.09 -14.31 7.06
N GLY A 586 19.29 -14.22 6.47
CA GLY A 586 19.56 -13.28 5.37
C GLY A 586 18.65 -13.51 4.16
N HIS A 587 18.41 -14.77 3.80
CA HIS A 587 17.48 -15.13 2.73
C HIS A 587 16.01 -14.94 3.13
N LEU A 588 15.66 -15.19 4.40
CA LEU A 588 14.33 -14.91 4.93
C LEU A 588 13.97 -13.43 4.79
N ASP A 589 14.87 -12.54 5.23
CA ASP A 589 14.67 -11.08 5.15
C ASP A 589 14.65 -10.57 3.72
N GLN A 590 15.67 -10.88 2.91
CA GLN A 590 15.86 -10.19 1.63
C GLN A 590 15.14 -10.86 0.44
N VAL A 591 14.74 -12.14 0.55
CA VAL A 591 14.19 -12.91 -0.57
C VAL A 591 12.84 -13.55 -0.22
N VAL A 592 12.79 -14.47 0.75
CA VAL A 592 11.63 -15.34 0.97
C VAL A 592 10.42 -14.55 1.44
N SER A 593 10.59 -13.65 2.42
CA SER A 593 9.49 -12.81 2.95
C SER A 593 8.96 -11.75 1.98
N ARG A 594 9.60 -11.62 0.80
CA ARG A 594 9.29 -10.61 -0.22
C ARG A 594 8.84 -11.22 -1.54
N THR A 595 9.01 -12.53 -1.72
CA THR A 595 8.59 -13.23 -2.92
C THR A 595 7.07 -13.22 -3.01
N LYS A 596 6.53 -12.96 -4.20
CA LYS A 596 5.10 -13.03 -4.46
C LYS A 596 4.52 -14.39 -3.99
N ASP A 597 3.37 -14.36 -3.35
CA ASP A 597 2.63 -15.53 -2.83
C ASP A 597 3.35 -16.36 -1.73
N LEU A 598 4.55 -15.94 -1.28
CA LEU A 598 5.29 -16.50 -0.15
C LEU A 598 5.42 -18.05 -0.14
N PRO A 599 5.75 -18.72 -1.26
CA PRO A 599 5.63 -20.18 -1.40
C PRO A 599 6.51 -21.00 -0.43
N PHE A 600 7.65 -20.45 0.02
CA PHE A 600 8.59 -21.14 0.92
C PHE A 600 8.62 -20.54 2.34
N PHE A 601 7.82 -19.53 2.63
CA PHE A 601 7.91 -18.80 3.90
C PHE A 601 7.64 -19.71 5.11
N GLU A 602 6.55 -20.48 5.05
CA GLU A 602 6.16 -21.42 6.11
C GLU A 602 7.25 -22.45 6.38
N LEU A 603 7.87 -22.99 5.32
CA LEU A 603 8.95 -23.97 5.45
C LEU A 603 10.21 -23.37 6.12
N PHE A 604 10.58 -22.13 5.76
CA PHE A 604 11.69 -21.44 6.42
C PHE A 604 11.38 -21.17 7.90
N ARG A 605 10.17 -20.68 8.19
CA ARG A 605 9.71 -20.44 9.57
C ARG A 605 9.82 -21.72 10.39
N ASP A 606 9.26 -22.83 9.89
CA ASP A 606 9.22 -24.09 10.62
C ASP A 606 10.64 -24.59 10.90
N GLU A 607 11.54 -24.58 9.91
CA GLU A 607 12.92 -25.04 10.11
C GLU A 607 13.69 -24.21 11.14
N ILE A 608 13.48 -22.89 11.14
CA ILE A 608 14.04 -21.97 12.13
C ILE A 608 13.46 -22.26 13.52
N GLU A 609 12.14 -22.43 13.62
CA GLU A 609 11.48 -22.71 14.89
C GLU A 609 11.99 -24.01 15.52
N HIS A 610 12.09 -25.08 14.74
CA HIS A 610 12.66 -26.35 15.21
C HIS A 610 14.10 -26.16 15.68
N ALA A 611 14.95 -25.44 14.93
CA ALA A 611 16.33 -25.20 15.33
C ALA A 611 16.43 -24.42 16.65
N ILE A 612 15.57 -23.41 16.86
CA ILE A 612 15.48 -22.65 18.10
C ILE A 612 15.06 -23.55 19.27
N ARG A 613 13.98 -24.35 19.10
CA ARG A 613 13.45 -25.22 20.15
C ARG A 613 14.44 -26.33 20.55
N ASP A 614 15.16 -26.87 19.58
CA ASP A 614 16.09 -27.99 19.80
C ASP A 614 17.44 -27.55 20.39
N CYS A 615 17.87 -26.30 20.13
CA CYS A 615 19.20 -25.82 20.53
C CYS A 615 19.20 -24.38 21.06
N ALA A 616 19.62 -24.21 22.32
CA ALA A 616 19.77 -22.90 22.95
C ALA A 616 20.84 -22.00 22.29
N LYS A 617 21.84 -22.57 21.59
CA LYS A 617 22.79 -21.77 20.82
C LYS A 617 22.18 -21.25 19.52
N CYS A 618 21.37 -22.03 18.82
CA CYS A 618 20.60 -21.55 17.66
C CYS A 618 19.62 -20.44 18.05
N ALA A 619 19.02 -20.50 19.24
CA ALA A 619 18.19 -19.43 19.76
C ALA A 619 18.98 -18.12 19.95
N VAL A 620 20.21 -18.21 20.48
CA VAL A 620 21.13 -17.06 20.59
C VAL A 620 21.55 -16.55 19.22
N ASP A 621 21.98 -17.41 18.29
CA ASP A 621 22.37 -16.99 16.93
C ASP A 621 21.22 -16.29 16.19
N PHE A 622 19.98 -16.75 16.39
CA PHE A 622 18.78 -16.08 15.85
C PHE A 622 18.58 -14.68 16.43
N PHE A 623 18.74 -14.55 17.75
CA PHE A 623 18.63 -13.27 18.44
C PHE A 623 19.74 -12.30 17.99
N ASP A 624 20.99 -12.76 18.01
CA ASP A 624 22.18 -11.98 17.62
C ASP A 624 22.05 -11.45 16.19
N TYR A 625 21.51 -12.26 15.25
CA TYR A 625 21.27 -11.81 13.89
C TYR A 625 20.43 -10.53 13.81
N PHE A 626 19.34 -10.45 14.60
CA PHE A 626 18.44 -9.29 14.62
C PHE A 626 18.96 -8.15 15.48
N GLN A 627 19.75 -8.47 16.50
CA GLN A 627 20.39 -7.48 17.35
C GLN A 627 21.54 -6.75 16.63
N GLU A 628 22.29 -7.43 15.77
CA GLU A 628 23.27 -6.79 14.87
C GLU A 628 22.57 -6.01 13.74
N ARG A 629 21.39 -6.49 13.31
CA ARG A 629 20.68 -5.98 12.12
C ARG A 629 19.29 -5.45 12.47
N HIS A 630 19.23 -4.37 13.25
CA HIS A 630 17.95 -3.78 13.70
C HIS A 630 16.99 -3.43 12.54
N GLU A 631 17.52 -2.93 11.42
CA GLU A 631 16.68 -2.62 10.26
C GLU A 631 16.09 -3.90 9.63
N ALA A 632 16.77 -5.05 9.67
CA ALA A 632 16.21 -6.33 9.21
C ALA A 632 15.01 -6.76 10.06
N PHE A 633 15.14 -6.66 11.39
CA PHE A 633 14.02 -6.93 12.28
C PHE A 633 12.83 -6.02 11.98
N ARG A 634 13.09 -4.71 11.86
CA ARG A 634 12.09 -3.71 11.52
C ARG A 634 11.43 -3.95 10.16
N GLN A 635 12.20 -4.35 9.15
CA GLN A 635 11.67 -4.61 7.82
C GLN A 635 10.68 -5.77 7.82
N LEU A 636 10.99 -6.83 8.57
CA LEU A 636 10.15 -8.01 8.70
C LEU A 636 8.92 -7.77 9.58
N ILE A 637 9.07 -7.18 10.77
CA ILE A 637 7.98 -7.05 11.74
C ILE A 637 7.14 -5.77 11.58
N GLN A 638 7.70 -4.70 11.00
CA GLN A 638 7.03 -3.40 10.94
C GLN A 638 6.69 -2.97 9.51
N ARG A 639 7.54 -3.26 8.52
CA ARG A 639 7.37 -2.77 7.14
C ARG A 639 6.81 -3.81 6.17
N ASN A 640 6.90 -5.10 6.49
CA ASN A 640 6.38 -6.15 5.63
C ASN A 640 4.85 -5.99 5.48
N PRO A 641 4.30 -5.95 4.25
CA PRO A 641 2.87 -5.77 4.04
C PRO A 641 2.04 -6.97 4.52
N ASP A 642 2.62 -8.17 4.53
CA ASP A 642 1.94 -9.39 4.94
C ASP A 642 1.88 -9.52 6.46
N SER A 643 0.67 -9.68 7.01
CA SER A 643 0.48 -9.83 8.47
C SER A 643 0.97 -11.17 9.01
N GLY A 644 0.86 -12.25 8.22
CA GLY A 644 1.35 -13.57 8.60
C GLY A 644 2.86 -13.60 8.77
N VAL A 645 3.59 -12.89 7.91
CA VAL A 645 5.04 -12.70 8.06
C VAL A 645 5.37 -11.94 9.34
N ARG A 646 4.71 -10.79 9.59
CA ARG A 646 4.95 -9.98 10.80
C ARG A 646 4.71 -10.78 12.08
N TYR A 647 3.58 -11.49 12.13
CA TYR A 647 3.20 -12.34 13.27
C TYR A 647 4.21 -13.46 13.49
N SER A 648 4.58 -14.19 12.44
CA SER A 648 5.49 -15.33 12.52
C SER A 648 6.87 -14.91 13.02
N VAL A 649 7.40 -13.78 12.53
CA VAL A 649 8.71 -13.26 12.98
C VAL A 649 8.66 -12.84 14.45
N GLY A 650 7.59 -12.15 14.88
CA GLY A 650 7.38 -11.82 16.29
C GLY A 650 7.29 -13.07 17.18
N SER A 651 6.56 -14.10 16.74
CA SER A 651 6.40 -15.37 17.46
C SER A 651 7.71 -16.16 17.56
N LEU A 652 8.49 -16.24 16.47
CA LEU A 652 9.84 -16.84 16.48
C LEU A 652 10.78 -16.12 17.43
N PHE A 653 10.72 -14.78 17.45
CA PHE A 653 11.52 -13.96 18.35
C PHE A 653 11.22 -14.28 19.81
N ILE A 654 9.94 -14.32 20.21
CA ILE A 654 9.56 -14.69 21.58
C ILE A 654 9.94 -16.14 21.90
N THR A 655 9.80 -17.07 20.95
CA THR A 655 10.20 -18.47 21.15
C THR A 655 11.71 -18.58 21.41
N ALA A 656 12.53 -17.81 20.69
CA ALA A 656 13.97 -17.74 20.91
C ALA A 656 14.30 -17.20 22.31
N LEU A 657 13.68 -16.09 22.71
CA LEU A 657 13.89 -15.50 24.03
C LEU A 657 13.49 -16.46 25.17
N GLN A 658 12.36 -17.16 25.04
CA GLN A 658 11.94 -18.16 26.02
C GLN A 658 12.95 -19.31 26.15
N GLN A 659 13.49 -19.79 25.02
CA GLN A 659 14.50 -20.83 25.03
C GLN A 659 15.81 -20.37 25.69
N ILE A 660 16.25 -19.15 25.40
CA ILE A 660 17.43 -18.53 26.01
C ILE A 660 17.23 -18.40 27.52
N LYS A 661 16.11 -17.81 27.96
CA LYS A 661 15.77 -17.65 29.37
C LYS A 661 15.82 -18.97 30.15
N ASN A 662 15.26 -20.04 29.57
CA ASN A 662 15.16 -21.34 30.23
C ASN A 662 16.49 -22.12 30.24
N SER A 663 17.29 -21.99 29.18
CA SER A 663 18.47 -22.85 28.96
C SER A 663 19.79 -22.17 29.31
N LYS A 664 19.83 -20.83 29.32
CA LYS A 664 21.02 -20.01 29.57
C LYS A 664 20.69 -18.79 30.45
N PRO A 665 20.30 -19.00 31.72
CA PRO A 665 19.96 -17.90 32.62
C PRO A 665 21.13 -16.92 32.85
N GLU A 666 22.37 -17.37 32.67
CA GLU A 666 23.58 -16.57 32.89
C GLU A 666 23.75 -15.37 31.93
N VAL A 667 23.16 -15.44 30.73
CA VAL A 667 23.15 -14.31 29.76
C VAL A 667 21.84 -13.52 29.79
N TRP A 668 20.87 -13.98 30.58
CA TRP A 668 19.53 -13.40 30.68
C TRP A 668 19.36 -12.52 31.92
N ASP A 669 19.89 -12.96 33.08
CA ASP A 669 19.64 -12.33 34.38
C ASP A 669 20.45 -11.04 34.60
N LEU A 670 19.83 -10.08 35.29
CA LEU A 670 20.39 -8.76 35.63
C LEU A 670 21.39 -8.83 36.81
N SER A 671 21.49 -9.97 37.50
CA SER A 671 22.27 -10.14 38.72
C SER A 671 23.78 -10.38 38.50
N HIS A 672 24.22 -10.59 37.27
CA HIS A 672 25.61 -10.89 36.93
C HIS A 672 26.40 -9.63 36.52
N GLY A 673 26.67 -8.76 37.49
CA GLY A 673 27.30 -7.43 37.30
C GLY A 673 28.79 -7.38 36.89
N ASP A 674 29.36 -8.45 36.33
CA ASP A 674 30.77 -8.51 35.86
C ASP A 674 30.88 -8.87 34.36
N MET A 675 29.78 -8.80 33.60
CA MET A 675 29.75 -9.11 32.16
C MET A 675 30.24 -7.92 31.32
N ALA A 676 31.01 -8.19 30.27
CA ALA A 676 31.50 -7.18 29.34
C ALA A 676 30.42 -6.63 28.38
N GLU A 677 29.29 -7.32 28.28
CA GLU A 677 28.16 -7.03 27.39
C GLU A 677 26.86 -6.95 28.22
N ASP A 678 25.93 -6.10 27.77
CA ASP A 678 24.61 -5.95 28.41
C ASP A 678 23.84 -7.28 28.38
N PRO A 679 23.06 -7.62 29.43
CA PRO A 679 22.19 -8.79 29.41
C PRO A 679 21.22 -8.78 28.21
N ILE A 680 20.87 -9.96 27.69
CA ILE A 680 19.97 -10.09 26.52
C ILE A 680 18.64 -9.36 26.76
N MET A 681 18.13 -9.36 28.00
CA MET A 681 16.92 -8.63 28.36
C MET A 681 16.99 -7.13 28.05
N ILE A 682 18.13 -6.49 28.30
CA ILE A 682 18.37 -5.06 28.01
C ILE A 682 18.49 -4.86 26.49
N GLN A 683 19.21 -5.74 25.82
CA GLN A 683 19.38 -5.71 24.36
C GLN A 683 18.03 -5.84 23.62
N VAL A 684 17.10 -6.66 24.11
CA VAL A 684 15.72 -6.76 23.57
C VAL A 684 15.00 -5.42 23.65
N VAL A 685 15.12 -4.69 24.76
CA VAL A 685 14.46 -3.39 24.92
C VAL A 685 15.09 -2.33 24.00
N GLN A 686 16.41 -2.35 23.79
CA GLN A 686 17.07 -1.51 22.78
C GLN A 686 16.52 -1.79 21.36
N LEU A 687 16.27 -3.05 21.01
CA LEU A 687 15.66 -3.42 19.74
C LEU A 687 14.21 -2.90 19.63
N PHE A 688 13.42 -3.00 20.70
CA PHE A 688 12.08 -2.43 20.75
C PHE A 688 12.07 -0.90 20.69
N ASP A 689 13.07 -0.22 21.23
CA ASP A 689 13.24 1.23 21.09
C ASP A 689 13.48 1.65 19.64
N THR A 690 14.20 0.82 18.89
CA THR A 690 14.38 1.05 17.45
C THR A 690 13.06 0.94 16.69
N LEU A 691 12.20 -0.04 17.03
CA LEU A 691 10.83 -0.12 16.50
C LEU A 691 9.99 1.08 16.94
N TRP A 692 10.10 1.46 18.20
CA TRP A 692 9.37 2.56 18.82
C TRP A 692 9.65 3.88 18.12
N SER A 693 10.90 4.21 17.80
CA SER A 693 11.26 5.45 17.10
C SER A 693 10.49 5.63 15.77
N ASN A 694 10.00 4.53 15.18
CA ASN A 694 9.30 4.48 13.92
C ASN A 694 7.84 4.00 13.99
N PHE A 695 7.27 3.82 15.18
CA PHE A 695 5.93 3.23 15.38
C PHE A 695 4.80 3.92 14.58
N HIS A 696 4.96 5.23 14.32
CA HIS A 696 4.03 6.08 13.57
C HIS A 696 4.04 5.84 12.06
N ALA A 697 5.09 5.20 11.52
CA ALA A 697 5.31 5.06 10.08
C ALA A 697 4.36 4.03 9.44
N ASN A 698 4.07 2.91 10.13
CA ASN A 698 3.16 1.89 9.65
C ASN A 698 2.20 1.38 10.73
N ILE A 699 1.09 2.11 10.91
CA ILE A 699 0.03 1.79 11.88
C ILE A 699 -0.60 0.40 11.65
N ARG A 700 -0.52 -0.16 10.44
CA ARG A 700 -1.06 -1.52 10.17
C ARG A 700 -0.29 -2.63 10.88
N SER A 701 0.95 -2.37 11.28
CA SER A 701 1.81 -3.34 11.98
C SER A 701 1.63 -3.33 13.50
N TRP A 702 0.80 -2.43 14.04
CA TRP A 702 0.59 -2.30 15.48
C TRP A 702 0.16 -3.60 16.16
N PRO A 703 -0.77 -4.41 15.61
CA PRO A 703 -1.12 -5.68 16.24
C PRO A 703 0.11 -6.56 16.47
N GLU A 704 0.92 -6.83 15.44
CA GLU A 704 2.03 -7.77 15.59
C GLU A 704 3.21 -7.20 16.39
N VAL A 705 3.50 -5.90 16.24
CA VAL A 705 4.58 -5.23 17.00
C VAL A 705 4.25 -5.17 18.49
N PHE A 706 3.07 -4.67 18.87
CA PHE A 706 2.69 -4.57 20.28
C PHE A 706 2.38 -5.93 20.89
N GLN A 707 1.91 -6.90 20.11
CA GLN A 707 1.79 -8.29 20.56
C GLN A 707 3.16 -8.87 20.93
N THR A 708 4.19 -8.61 20.14
CA THR A 708 5.55 -9.09 20.44
C THR A 708 6.09 -8.46 21.72
N ILE A 709 5.88 -7.16 21.93
CA ILE A 709 6.29 -6.47 23.16
C ILE A 709 5.51 -6.98 24.38
N LEU A 710 4.20 -7.19 24.24
CA LEU A 710 3.34 -7.77 25.28
C LEU A 710 3.78 -9.19 25.63
N ALA A 711 4.04 -10.03 24.62
CA ALA A 711 4.49 -11.39 24.84
C ALA A 711 5.84 -11.46 25.56
N PHE A 712 6.75 -10.51 25.31
CA PHE A 712 7.99 -10.36 26.08
C PHE A 712 7.71 -9.95 27.53
N ALA A 713 6.85 -8.94 27.77
CA ALA A 713 6.48 -8.55 29.12
C ALA A 713 5.83 -9.71 29.91
N GLN A 714 5.02 -10.53 29.25
CA GLN A 714 4.36 -11.70 29.82
C GLN A 714 5.32 -12.87 30.13
N MET A 715 6.57 -12.82 29.69
CA MET A 715 7.57 -13.85 30.05
C MET A 715 7.92 -13.83 31.54
N GLY A 716 7.71 -12.71 32.24
CA GLY A 716 7.95 -12.61 33.67
C GLY A 716 8.02 -11.17 34.21
N PRO A 717 8.10 -11.04 35.54
CA PRO A 717 8.07 -9.73 36.19
C PRO A 717 9.37 -8.94 36.00
N SER A 718 10.52 -9.61 35.82
CA SER A 718 11.78 -8.93 35.48
C SER A 718 11.73 -8.28 34.10
N GLU A 719 11.17 -8.96 33.11
CA GLU A 719 11.00 -8.42 31.75
C GLU A 719 10.05 -7.22 31.74
N THR A 720 8.96 -7.31 32.52
CA THR A 720 8.04 -6.19 32.72
C THR A 720 8.76 -5.02 33.41
N ALA A 721 9.58 -5.28 34.43
CA ALA A 721 10.32 -4.24 35.15
C ALA A 721 11.32 -3.48 34.26
N VAL A 722 12.03 -4.16 33.37
CA VAL A 722 12.96 -3.53 32.42
C VAL A 722 12.23 -2.68 31.38
N LEU A 723 11.10 -3.14 30.84
CA LEU A 723 10.27 -2.29 29.99
C LEU A 723 9.77 -1.05 30.77
N MET A 724 9.44 -1.24 32.04
CA MET A 724 8.89 -0.18 32.86
C MET A 724 9.92 0.89 33.26
N SER A 725 11.20 0.53 33.33
CA SER A 725 12.29 1.48 33.53
C SER A 725 12.62 2.30 32.29
N GLU A 726 12.22 1.86 31.09
CA GLU A 726 12.38 2.59 29.82
C GLU A 726 11.11 3.36 29.40
N ASP A 727 10.22 3.63 30.37
CA ASP A 727 9.02 4.47 30.23
C ASP A 727 7.96 3.92 29.24
N TRP A 728 7.91 2.60 29.04
CA TRP A 728 7.01 1.99 28.06
C TRP A 728 5.52 2.19 28.37
N LEU A 729 5.11 2.25 29.64
CA LEU A 729 3.71 2.52 29.99
C LEU A 729 3.29 3.92 29.55
N PHE A 730 4.06 4.97 29.89
CA PHE A 730 3.74 6.33 29.48
C PHE A 730 3.70 6.45 27.96
N ARG A 731 4.66 5.82 27.27
CA ARG A 731 4.68 5.74 25.80
C ARG A 731 3.37 5.20 25.21
N VAL A 732 2.86 4.07 25.70
CA VAL A 732 1.62 3.47 25.18
C VAL A 732 0.36 4.18 25.64
N LEU A 733 0.33 4.71 26.88
CA LEU A 733 -0.76 5.57 27.36
C LEU A 733 -0.89 6.82 26.47
N ARG A 734 0.24 7.38 26.06
CA ARG A 734 0.29 8.57 25.21
C ARG A 734 -0.27 8.33 23.81
N ILE A 735 -0.25 7.10 23.29
CA ILE A 735 -0.89 6.76 22.00
C ILE A 735 -2.40 7.04 22.06
N ILE A 736 -3.06 6.62 23.14
CA ILE A 736 -4.50 6.85 23.35
C ILE A 736 -4.75 8.30 23.77
N PHE A 737 -3.89 8.87 24.61
CA PHE A 737 -4.06 10.21 25.15
C PHE A 737 -3.85 11.34 24.13
N ALA A 738 -3.00 11.13 23.11
CA ALA A 738 -2.58 12.13 22.13
C ALA A 738 -3.75 12.90 21.49
N ASP A 739 -3.63 14.23 21.42
CA ASP A 739 -4.64 15.14 20.88
C ASP A 739 -4.01 16.21 19.99
N THR A 740 -4.78 16.73 19.02
CA THR A 740 -4.32 17.82 18.14
C THR A 740 -4.04 19.11 18.88
N ASN A 741 -4.65 19.30 20.06
CA ASN A 741 -4.46 20.50 20.88
C ASN A 741 -3.25 20.40 21.83
N MET A 742 -2.52 19.28 21.83
CA MET A 742 -1.35 19.08 22.67
C MET A 742 -0.06 19.38 21.91
N ASP A 743 0.96 19.84 22.63
CA ASP A 743 2.32 19.86 22.11
C ASP A 743 2.88 18.42 22.09
N LEU A 744 2.88 17.81 20.90
CA LEU A 744 3.25 16.42 20.69
C LEU A 744 4.61 16.32 20.00
N PRO A 745 5.50 15.41 20.44
CA PRO A 745 6.70 15.05 19.72
C PRO A 745 6.35 14.58 18.31
N ASN A 746 7.29 14.79 17.39
CA ASN A 746 7.09 14.60 15.95
C ASN A 746 6.55 13.21 15.58
N ASN A 747 6.98 12.15 16.27
CA ASN A 747 6.47 10.79 16.05
C ASN A 747 4.96 10.67 16.39
N TYR A 748 4.50 11.20 17.53
CA TYR A 748 3.08 11.21 17.90
C TYR A 748 2.23 12.15 17.04
N ALA A 749 2.76 13.31 16.65
CA ALA A 749 2.07 14.22 15.74
C ALA A 749 1.81 13.56 14.37
N ARG A 750 2.82 12.86 13.83
CA ARG A 750 2.69 12.08 12.59
C ARG A 750 1.75 10.89 12.74
N MET A 751 1.79 10.21 13.88
CA MET A 751 0.84 9.15 14.22
C MET A 751 -0.59 9.66 14.13
N LEU A 752 -0.90 10.76 14.81
CA LEU A 752 -2.24 11.33 14.86
C LEU A 752 -2.72 11.76 13.46
N ALA A 753 -1.86 12.41 12.68
CA ALA A 753 -2.16 12.75 11.28
C ALA A 753 -2.48 11.51 10.43
N ASN A 754 -1.74 10.41 10.63
CA ASN A 754 -1.98 9.14 9.94
C ASN A 754 -3.29 8.48 10.36
N ILE A 755 -3.65 8.51 11.64
CA ILE A 755 -4.92 8.00 12.17
C ILE A 755 -6.09 8.79 11.60
N ILE A 756 -6.05 10.12 11.68
CA ILE A 756 -7.10 11.01 11.15
C ILE A 756 -7.32 10.75 9.65
N ARG A 757 -6.24 10.65 8.87
CA ARG A 757 -6.32 10.31 7.45
C ARG A 757 -6.97 8.95 7.19
N ARG A 758 -6.79 7.96 8.07
CA ARG A 758 -7.43 6.64 7.94
C ARG A 758 -8.90 6.69 8.30
N ILE A 759 -9.27 7.40 9.36
CA ILE A 759 -10.66 7.62 9.76
C ILE A 759 -11.44 8.29 8.63
N ASN A 760 -10.88 9.32 8.01
CA ASN A 760 -11.49 10.00 6.86
C ASN A 760 -11.68 9.07 5.64
N ASN A 761 -10.87 8.02 5.54
CA ASN A 761 -11.00 6.97 4.52
C ASN A 761 -11.83 5.76 5.00
N THR A 762 -12.64 5.91 6.07
CA THR A 762 -13.49 4.86 6.67
C THR A 762 -12.75 3.61 7.13
N ARG A 763 -11.45 3.72 7.48
CA ARG A 763 -10.63 2.61 7.97
C ARG A 763 -10.35 2.78 9.47
N SER A 764 -10.74 1.79 10.28
CA SER A 764 -10.39 1.75 11.70
C SER A 764 -8.90 1.41 11.91
N THR A 765 -8.39 1.84 13.06
CA THR A 765 -7.07 1.47 13.58
C THR A 765 -7.27 0.50 14.74
N SER A 766 -6.52 -0.60 14.76
CA SER A 766 -6.56 -1.55 15.87
C SER A 766 -5.66 -1.06 17.00
N TYR A 767 -6.23 -1.00 18.20
CA TYR A 767 -5.58 -0.69 19.47
C TYR A 767 -5.54 -1.91 20.39
N GLU A 768 -5.99 -3.09 19.94
CA GLU A 768 -6.21 -4.27 20.77
C GLU A 768 -4.99 -4.62 21.63
N MET A 769 -3.83 -4.79 20.99
CA MET A 769 -2.58 -5.15 21.67
C MET A 769 -2.02 -4.00 22.52
N ILE A 770 -2.34 -2.73 22.19
CA ILE A 770 -1.96 -1.58 23.01
C ILE A 770 -2.77 -1.56 24.30
N ILE A 771 -4.08 -1.82 24.22
CA ILE A 771 -4.96 -1.88 25.38
C ILE A 771 -4.55 -3.04 26.29
N GLN A 772 -4.29 -4.23 25.73
CA GLN A 772 -3.80 -5.37 26.51
C GLN A 772 -2.45 -5.10 27.18
N LEU A 773 -1.53 -4.40 26.50
CA LEU A 773 -0.23 -4.01 27.06
C LEU A 773 -0.36 -2.98 28.19
N ILE A 774 -1.25 -2.00 28.05
CA ILE A 774 -1.57 -1.06 29.13
C ILE A 774 -2.12 -1.81 30.35
N ASP A 775 -3.07 -2.73 30.16
CA ASP A 775 -3.64 -3.51 31.26
C ASP A 775 -2.59 -4.36 31.98
N HIS A 776 -1.71 -5.04 31.23
CA HIS A 776 -0.60 -5.83 31.79
C HIS A 776 0.35 -4.98 32.65
N PHE A 777 0.75 -3.81 32.14
CA PHE A 777 1.60 -2.89 32.91
C PHE A 777 0.89 -2.37 34.16
N MET A 778 -0.39 -1.99 34.04
CA MET A 778 -1.18 -1.52 35.18
C MET A 778 -1.41 -2.61 36.24
N ASP A 779 -1.46 -3.88 35.88
CA ASP A 779 -1.54 -4.98 36.85
C ASP A 779 -0.27 -5.13 37.70
N SER A 780 0.87 -4.74 37.13
CA SER A 780 2.19 -4.80 37.77
C SER A 780 2.48 -3.60 38.68
N LEU A 781 1.58 -2.60 38.72
CA LEU A 781 1.73 -1.39 39.53
C LEU A 781 0.96 -1.45 40.85
N GLU A 782 1.38 -0.62 41.80
CA GLU A 782 0.74 -0.42 43.10
C GLU A 782 -0.76 -0.05 42.96
N ASP A 783 -1.61 -0.65 43.79
CA ASP A 783 -3.08 -0.50 43.69
C ASP A 783 -3.62 0.85 44.19
N VAL A 784 -2.77 1.66 44.84
CA VAL A 784 -3.14 2.93 45.46
C VAL A 784 -2.10 4.00 45.13
N LEU A 785 -2.57 5.21 44.82
CA LEU A 785 -1.71 6.38 44.66
C LEU A 785 -1.49 7.09 46.01
N ASP A 786 -0.24 7.05 46.50
CA ASP A 786 0.25 7.74 47.67
C ASP A 786 1.66 8.29 47.40
N VAL A 787 2.15 9.21 48.23
CA VAL A 787 3.52 9.78 48.14
C VAL A 787 4.59 8.68 48.15
N HIS A 788 4.31 7.54 48.80
CA HIS A 788 5.22 6.40 48.86
C HIS A 788 5.12 5.43 47.67
N THR A 789 4.07 5.53 46.85
CA THR A 789 3.87 4.67 45.67
C THR A 789 4.17 5.39 44.36
N ILE A 790 4.68 6.63 44.43
CA ILE A 790 5.11 7.44 43.29
C ILE A 790 6.62 7.71 43.40
N VAL A 791 7.36 7.38 42.35
CA VAL A 791 8.80 7.67 42.22
C VAL A 791 9.05 8.91 41.36
N GLU A 792 10.17 9.60 41.57
CA GLU A 792 10.47 10.85 40.84
C GLU A 792 10.71 10.62 39.34
N SER A 793 11.30 9.48 38.98
CA SER A 793 11.65 9.11 37.60
C SER A 793 11.40 7.62 37.35
N HIS A 794 11.11 7.26 36.10
CA HIS A 794 10.96 5.86 35.66
C HIS A 794 12.25 5.05 35.85
N GLU A 795 13.43 5.69 35.76
CA GLU A 795 14.75 5.05 35.91
C GLU A 795 14.92 4.40 37.30
N MET A 796 14.28 4.97 38.33
CA MET A 796 14.36 4.47 39.71
C MET A 796 13.60 3.15 39.92
N ARG A 797 12.70 2.78 39.00
CA ARG A 797 11.83 1.60 39.16
C ARG A 797 12.61 0.30 39.26
N LEU A 798 13.58 0.11 38.36
CA LEU A 798 14.31 -1.14 38.26
C LEU A 798 15.18 -1.37 39.49
N GLU A 799 15.91 -0.33 39.92
CA GLU A 799 16.73 -0.37 41.13
C GLU A 799 15.90 -0.68 42.36
N ILE A 800 14.79 0.04 42.59
CA ILE A 800 13.90 -0.19 43.73
C ILE A 800 13.31 -1.60 43.71
N TYR A 801 12.85 -2.05 42.55
CA TYR A 801 12.28 -3.39 42.36
C TYR A 801 13.30 -4.49 42.67
N MET A 802 14.54 -4.34 42.19
CA MET A 802 15.62 -5.30 42.43
C MET A 802 16.10 -5.31 43.89
N GLU A 803 16.26 -4.14 44.51
CA GLU A 803 16.72 -4.01 45.89
C GLU A 803 15.71 -4.55 46.90
N HIS A 804 14.42 -4.28 46.70
CA HIS A 804 13.38 -4.55 47.68
C HIS A 804 12.59 -5.83 47.41
N GLN A 805 12.82 -6.49 46.26
CA GLN A 805 12.01 -7.61 45.76
C GLN A 805 10.51 -7.29 45.85
N ALA A 806 10.16 -6.05 45.50
CA ALA A 806 8.82 -5.53 45.68
C ALA A 806 7.84 -6.32 44.80
N PRO A 807 6.66 -6.72 45.33
CA PRO A 807 5.68 -7.48 44.54
C PRO A 807 5.03 -6.63 43.43
N LYS A 808 5.10 -5.30 43.55
CA LYS A 808 4.52 -4.32 42.62
C LYS A 808 5.46 -3.14 42.44
N MET A 809 5.34 -2.45 41.30
CA MET A 809 6.15 -1.29 40.94
C MET A 809 5.44 0.03 41.23
N SER A 810 6.23 1.08 41.44
CA SER A 810 5.73 2.43 41.70
C SER A 810 5.30 3.18 40.43
N TRP A 811 4.33 4.07 40.59
CA TRP A 811 3.84 5.01 39.57
C TRP A 811 4.84 6.15 39.30
N THR A 812 4.75 6.78 38.13
CA THR A 812 5.44 8.06 37.85
C THR A 812 4.45 9.23 37.79
N PRO A 813 4.90 10.48 38.04
CA PRO A 813 4.05 11.66 37.93
C PRO A 813 3.41 11.79 36.54
N ASP A 814 4.14 11.47 35.47
CA ASP A 814 3.65 11.60 34.10
C ASP A 814 2.50 10.63 33.78
N GLU A 815 2.58 9.39 34.26
CA GLU A 815 1.49 8.41 34.11
C GLU A 815 0.24 8.84 34.88
N VAL A 816 0.41 9.31 36.13
CA VAL A 816 -0.70 9.81 36.95
C VAL A 816 -1.33 11.04 36.30
N ASN A 817 -0.52 11.92 35.72
CA ASN A 817 -0.98 13.12 35.01
C ASN A 817 -1.84 12.77 33.78
N VAL A 818 -1.54 11.68 33.05
CA VAL A 818 -2.39 11.23 31.93
C VAL A 818 -3.81 10.91 32.40
N PHE A 819 -3.95 10.19 33.51
CA PHE A 819 -5.26 9.84 34.04
C PHE A 819 -5.98 11.02 34.68
N ALA A 820 -5.24 11.92 35.34
CA ALA A 820 -5.80 13.10 35.98
C ALA A 820 -6.20 14.21 34.99
N HIS A 821 -5.61 14.25 33.80
CA HIS A 821 -5.80 15.32 32.83
C HIS A 821 -7.27 15.50 32.42
N GLU A 822 -7.73 16.76 32.44
CA GLU A 822 -9.03 17.21 31.96
C GLU A 822 -8.86 18.52 31.16
N TRP A 823 -9.55 18.64 30.02
CA TRP A 823 -9.45 19.84 29.17
C TRP A 823 -10.04 21.08 29.82
N SER A 824 -11.15 20.88 30.53
CA SER A 824 -11.77 21.91 31.34
C SER A 824 -12.27 21.29 32.63
N LYS A 825 -12.17 22.07 33.71
CA LYS A 825 -12.52 21.61 35.05
C LYS A 825 -13.94 21.06 35.07
N GLY A 826 -14.08 19.79 35.47
CA GLY A 826 -15.37 19.11 35.56
C GLY A 826 -15.75 18.29 34.33
N THR A 827 -14.86 18.15 33.34
CA THR A 827 -15.12 17.30 32.17
C THR A 827 -14.83 15.82 32.42
N GLY A 828 -14.01 15.50 33.43
CA GLY A 828 -13.56 14.14 33.70
C GLY A 828 -12.27 13.79 32.95
N SER A 829 -11.75 12.59 33.18
CA SER A 829 -10.47 12.15 32.60
C SER A 829 -10.55 12.06 31.08
N THR A 830 -9.70 12.81 30.38
CA THR A 830 -9.59 12.77 28.91
C THR A 830 -9.12 11.40 28.43
N PHE A 831 -8.20 10.74 29.14
CA PHE A 831 -7.73 9.41 28.79
C PHE A 831 -8.88 8.38 28.81
N VAL A 832 -9.65 8.36 29.90
CA VAL A 832 -10.78 7.42 30.06
C VAL A 832 -11.83 7.65 28.98
N LYS A 833 -12.12 8.91 28.66
CA LYS A 833 -13.02 9.25 27.55
C LYS A 833 -12.52 8.66 26.23
N LYS A 834 -11.26 8.92 25.87
CA LYS A 834 -10.67 8.41 24.62
C LYS A 834 -10.62 6.88 24.58
N LEU A 835 -10.32 6.23 25.71
CA LEU A 835 -10.32 4.77 25.81
C LEU A 835 -11.72 4.18 25.56
N ILE A 836 -12.77 4.80 26.10
CA ILE A 836 -14.17 4.40 25.85
C ILE A 836 -14.56 4.66 24.38
N ASP A 837 -14.15 5.79 23.80
CA ASP A 837 -14.40 6.13 22.39
C ASP A 837 -13.80 5.12 21.40
N LEU A 838 -12.73 4.39 21.78
CA LEU A 838 -12.14 3.36 20.93
C LEU A 838 -13.07 2.14 20.73
N ASP A 839 -13.92 1.81 21.72
CA ASP A 839 -14.82 0.63 21.76
C ASP A 839 -14.14 -0.68 21.31
N GLN A 840 -12.89 -0.90 21.74
CA GLN A 840 -12.09 -2.10 21.46
C GLN A 840 -11.71 -2.81 22.77
N GLU A 841 -11.48 -4.13 22.70
CA GLU A 841 -11.08 -4.96 23.85
C GLU A 841 -11.91 -4.70 25.13
N PRO A 842 -13.22 -4.97 25.14
CA PRO A 842 -14.11 -4.56 26.23
C PRO A 842 -13.71 -5.13 27.60
N THR A 843 -13.08 -6.30 27.64
CA THR A 843 -12.62 -6.94 28.89
C THR A 843 -11.44 -6.18 29.50
N TYR A 844 -10.40 -5.90 28.71
CA TYR A 844 -9.22 -5.17 29.16
C TYR A 844 -9.52 -3.69 29.40
N THR A 845 -10.34 -3.07 28.55
CA THR A 845 -10.84 -1.71 28.77
C THR A 845 -11.58 -1.58 30.11
N ALA A 846 -12.43 -2.55 30.45
CA ALA A 846 -13.10 -2.57 31.76
C ALA A 846 -12.12 -2.75 32.92
N SER A 847 -11.12 -3.63 32.79
CA SER A 847 -10.07 -3.84 33.78
C SER A 847 -9.27 -2.55 34.05
N ILE A 848 -8.84 -1.85 33.00
CA ILE A 848 -8.13 -0.57 33.11
C ILE A 848 -8.98 0.48 33.83
N ILE A 849 -10.24 0.66 33.42
CA ILE A 849 -11.15 1.64 34.05
C ILE A 849 -11.35 1.29 35.53
N LYS A 850 -11.55 0.01 35.85
CA LYS A 850 -11.71 -0.46 37.23
C LYS A 850 -10.47 -0.14 38.07
N ARG A 851 -9.26 -0.39 37.57
CA ARG A 851 -8.02 -0.04 38.27
C ARG A 851 -7.93 1.46 38.53
N ILE A 852 -8.17 2.29 37.50
CA ILE A 852 -8.17 3.76 37.64
C ILE A 852 -9.14 4.21 38.74
N MET A 853 -10.35 3.65 38.80
CA MET A 853 -11.34 3.98 39.84
C MET A 853 -10.88 3.62 41.26
N HIS A 854 -10.05 2.59 41.42
CA HIS A 854 -9.61 2.11 42.74
C HIS A 854 -8.33 2.78 43.24
N LEU A 855 -7.61 3.53 42.39
CA LEU A 855 -6.38 4.25 42.76
C LEU A 855 -6.59 5.26 43.89
N ASN A 856 -7.65 6.09 43.81
CA ASN A 856 -8.07 7.02 44.85
C ASN A 856 -9.47 7.61 44.56
N HIS A 857 -10.01 8.38 45.51
CA HIS A 857 -11.33 9.03 45.38
C HIS A 857 -11.42 10.08 44.27
N ASP A 858 -10.31 10.75 43.92
CA ASP A 858 -10.30 11.76 42.85
C ASP A 858 -10.45 11.09 41.47
N MET A 859 -9.72 9.99 41.23
CA MET A 859 -9.83 9.22 39.98
C MET A 859 -11.21 8.61 39.80
N ASP A 860 -11.81 8.02 40.84
CA ASP A 860 -13.19 7.53 40.83
C ASP A 860 -14.18 8.64 40.40
N HIS A 861 -14.03 9.86 40.94
CA HIS A 861 -14.84 11.00 40.56
C HIS A 861 -14.59 11.49 39.12
N ARG A 862 -13.34 11.43 38.62
CA ARG A 862 -13.01 11.79 37.23
C ARG A 862 -13.58 10.80 36.22
N VAL A 863 -13.58 9.50 36.53
CA VAL A 863 -14.23 8.46 35.71
C VAL A 863 -15.74 8.71 35.66
N PHE A 864 -16.36 8.99 36.81
CA PHE A 864 -17.78 9.36 36.89
C PHE A 864 -18.12 10.54 35.96
N LEU A 865 -17.34 11.62 36.00
CA LEU A 865 -17.58 12.79 35.15
C LEU A 865 -17.39 12.47 33.66
N ALA A 866 -16.36 11.70 33.31
CA ALA A 866 -16.09 11.30 31.93
C ALA A 866 -17.25 10.51 31.32
N ILE A 867 -17.84 9.60 32.09
CA ILE A 867 -19.01 8.81 31.67
C ILE A 867 -20.27 9.68 31.62
N LYS A 868 -20.57 10.39 32.73
CA LYS A 868 -21.81 11.17 32.87
C LYS A 868 -21.96 12.23 31.78
N ASN A 869 -20.88 12.95 31.46
CA ASN A 869 -20.92 14.08 30.53
C ASN A 869 -21.16 13.65 29.07
N MET A 870 -20.92 12.37 28.74
CA MET A 870 -21.06 11.83 27.40
C MET A 870 -22.40 11.09 27.18
N ILE A 871 -23.25 11.00 28.21
CA ILE A 871 -24.59 10.43 28.08
C ILE A 871 -25.62 11.57 28.04
N THR A 872 -26.38 11.66 26.94
CA THR A 872 -27.41 12.69 26.71
C THR A 872 -28.64 12.12 26.00
N GLY A 873 -29.82 12.68 26.25
CA GLY A 873 -31.05 12.30 25.54
C GLY A 873 -31.16 12.91 24.15
N GLN A 874 -30.34 13.91 23.84
CA GLN A 874 -30.38 14.63 22.57
C GLN A 874 -29.74 13.84 21.42
N VAL A 875 -30.01 14.27 20.20
CA VAL A 875 -29.38 13.72 18.99
C VAL A 875 -27.91 14.16 18.98
N VAL A 876 -27.00 13.18 19.00
CA VAL A 876 -25.54 13.37 18.96
C VAL A 876 -24.94 12.61 17.78
N GLN A 877 -23.75 13.05 17.33
CA GLN A 877 -23.04 12.46 16.20
C GLN A 877 -22.21 11.21 16.57
N TYR A 878 -22.04 10.93 17.87
CA TYR A 878 -21.29 9.78 18.39
C TYR A 878 -22.24 8.74 19.02
N SER A 879 -21.83 7.48 19.11
CA SER A 879 -22.61 6.45 19.82
C SER A 879 -22.40 6.57 21.33
N MET A 880 -23.48 6.54 22.10
CA MET A 880 -23.39 6.52 23.56
C MET A 880 -23.28 5.10 24.13
N ALA A 881 -23.46 4.07 23.31
CA ALA A 881 -23.45 2.68 23.78
C ALA A 881 -22.18 2.30 24.56
N PRO A 882 -20.95 2.69 24.15
CA PRO A 882 -19.73 2.39 24.94
C PRO A 882 -19.74 3.07 26.31
N TYR A 883 -20.21 4.31 26.38
CA TYR A 883 -20.34 5.06 27.64
C TYR A 883 -21.39 4.47 28.57
N ILE A 884 -22.50 3.96 28.02
CA ILE A 884 -23.55 3.31 28.80
C ILE A 884 -23.05 1.96 29.35
N LYS A 885 -22.28 1.18 28.58
CA LYS A 885 -21.58 -0.02 29.08
C LYS A 885 -20.62 0.34 30.23
N ALA A 886 -19.82 1.39 30.05
CA ALA A 886 -18.91 1.88 31.10
C ALA A 886 -19.68 2.36 32.35
N ALA A 887 -20.89 2.91 32.18
CA ALA A 887 -21.75 3.29 33.30
C ALA A 887 -22.21 2.09 34.13
N VAL A 888 -22.46 0.92 33.50
CA VAL A 888 -22.76 -0.33 34.22
C VAL A 888 -21.57 -0.71 35.10
N LEU A 889 -20.37 -0.81 34.49
CA LEU A 889 -19.13 -1.11 35.22
C LEU A 889 -18.90 -0.15 36.39
N PHE A 890 -19.06 1.16 36.15
CA PHE A 890 -18.91 2.17 37.19
C PHE A 890 -19.89 1.96 38.34
N SER A 891 -21.14 1.63 38.03
CA SER A 891 -22.21 1.40 39.01
C SER A 891 -21.97 0.14 39.84
N GLU A 892 -21.25 -0.85 39.31
CA GLU A 892 -20.88 -2.08 40.01
C GLU A 892 -19.64 -1.91 40.89
N GLU A 893 -18.60 -1.24 40.37
CA GLU A 893 -17.27 -1.21 40.97
C GLU A 893 -16.97 0.03 41.83
N SER A 894 -17.68 1.16 41.63
CA SER A 894 -17.39 2.41 42.34
C SER A 894 -17.69 2.28 43.83
N ARG A 895 -16.81 2.83 44.67
CA ARG A 895 -16.99 2.92 46.13
C ARG A 895 -17.81 4.15 46.53
N ASN A 896 -18.04 5.10 45.62
CA ASN A 896 -18.75 6.34 45.89
C ASN A 896 -20.24 6.24 45.55
N SER A 897 -21.04 5.89 46.56
CA SER A 897 -22.50 5.76 46.42
C SER A 897 -23.20 7.04 45.94
N ASN A 898 -22.65 8.24 46.23
CA ASN A 898 -23.23 9.50 45.77
C ASN A 898 -23.04 9.69 44.25
N CYS A 899 -21.87 9.35 43.72
CA CYS A 899 -21.60 9.38 42.28
C CYS A 899 -22.46 8.35 41.54
N VAL A 900 -22.58 7.13 42.06
CA VAL A 900 -23.46 6.09 41.50
C VAL A 900 -24.91 6.58 41.46
N GLN A 901 -25.42 7.15 42.55
CA GLN A 901 -26.77 7.71 42.60
C GLN A 901 -26.96 8.86 41.60
N ALA A 902 -25.99 9.77 41.50
CA ALA A 902 -26.02 10.88 40.55
C ALA A 902 -26.00 10.39 39.10
N LEU A 903 -25.27 9.29 38.81
CA LEU A 903 -25.21 8.67 37.50
C LEU A 903 -26.55 8.05 37.12
N PHE A 904 -27.17 7.25 38.01
CA PHE A 904 -28.51 6.69 37.79
C PHE A 904 -29.55 7.77 37.52
N ARG A 905 -29.57 8.83 38.33
CA ARG A 905 -30.48 9.98 38.14
C ARG A 905 -30.25 10.67 36.80
N HIS A 906 -28.99 10.85 36.41
CA HIS A 906 -28.63 11.49 35.14
C HIS A 906 -29.09 10.63 33.95
N ILE A 907 -28.73 9.34 33.91
CA ILE A 907 -29.10 8.43 32.81
C ILE A 907 -30.63 8.32 32.71
N ALA A 908 -31.33 8.21 33.84
CA ALA A 908 -32.78 8.16 33.86
C ALA A 908 -33.43 9.47 33.37
N PHE A 909 -32.85 10.63 33.72
CA PHE A 909 -33.28 11.92 33.20
C PHE A 909 -33.05 12.04 31.69
N GLN A 910 -31.87 11.63 31.18
CA GLN A 910 -31.56 11.66 29.75
C GLN A 910 -32.45 10.71 28.94
N CYS A 911 -32.80 9.56 29.51
CA CYS A 911 -33.72 8.60 28.91
C CYS A 911 -35.12 9.20 28.66
N ARG A 912 -35.56 10.19 29.48
CA ARG A 912 -36.87 10.84 29.28
C ARG A 912 -37.01 11.49 27.92
N THR A 913 -35.93 12.15 27.48
CA THR A 913 -35.87 12.95 26.26
C THR A 913 -35.21 12.20 25.12
N LEU A 914 -35.10 10.86 25.20
CA LEU A 914 -34.36 10.04 24.26
C LEU A 914 -34.92 10.15 22.84
N GLN A 915 -34.12 10.68 21.92
CA GLN A 915 -34.48 10.89 20.51
C GLN A 915 -33.53 10.20 19.52
N ASN A 916 -32.48 9.53 20.02
CA ASN A 916 -31.49 8.81 19.22
C ASN A 916 -31.77 7.30 19.21
N ALA A 917 -30.94 6.53 18.48
CA ALA A 917 -31.09 5.08 18.28
C ALA A 917 -30.54 4.18 19.40
N ASP A 918 -30.02 4.75 20.48
CA ASP A 918 -29.34 3.99 21.55
C ASP A 918 -30.29 3.41 22.60
N GLY A 919 -31.61 3.36 22.35
CA GLY A 919 -32.61 2.89 23.33
C GLY A 919 -32.36 1.49 23.89
N LYS A 920 -31.75 0.61 23.10
CA LYS A 920 -31.33 -0.73 23.55
C LYS A 920 -30.23 -0.67 24.63
N ALA A 921 -29.27 0.25 24.50
CA ALA A 921 -28.21 0.41 25.50
C ALA A 921 -28.75 0.95 26.83
N PHE A 922 -29.70 1.90 26.79
CA PHE A 922 -30.38 2.38 27.99
C PHE A 922 -31.18 1.27 28.69
N LEU A 923 -31.91 0.46 27.94
CA LEU A 923 -32.64 -0.70 28.49
C LEU A 923 -31.68 -1.70 29.14
N ASP A 924 -30.59 -2.05 28.44
CA ASP A 924 -29.56 -2.97 28.94
C ASP A 924 -28.92 -2.46 30.24
N PHE A 925 -28.64 -1.15 30.35
CA PHE A 925 -28.14 -0.54 31.57
C PHE A 925 -29.08 -0.72 32.76
N PHE A 926 -30.38 -0.37 32.62
CA PHE A 926 -31.33 -0.50 33.73
C PHE A 926 -31.58 -1.95 34.11
N THR A 927 -31.60 -2.85 33.12
CA THR A 927 -31.81 -4.28 33.32
C THR A 927 -30.63 -4.90 34.07
N ARG A 928 -29.39 -4.67 33.59
CA ARG A 928 -28.17 -5.18 34.26
C ARG A 928 -27.99 -4.59 35.64
N ALA A 929 -28.23 -3.29 35.82
CA ALA A 929 -28.16 -2.65 37.12
C ALA A 929 -29.12 -3.31 38.12
N TYR A 930 -30.34 -3.65 37.72
CA TYR A 930 -31.29 -4.36 38.57
C TYR A 930 -30.78 -5.75 38.97
N PHE A 931 -30.41 -6.59 38.00
CA PHE A 931 -29.95 -7.94 38.28
C PHE A 931 -28.65 -7.97 39.09
N SER A 932 -27.73 -7.04 38.82
CA SER A 932 -26.49 -6.88 39.59
C SER A 932 -26.78 -6.51 41.05
N LEU A 933 -27.77 -5.64 41.30
CA LEU A 933 -28.21 -5.32 42.66
C LEU A 933 -28.91 -6.50 43.35
N GLN A 934 -29.69 -7.31 42.64
CA GLN A 934 -30.36 -8.48 43.22
C GLN A 934 -29.36 -9.57 43.62
N ASN A 935 -28.33 -9.78 42.80
CA ASN A 935 -27.29 -10.80 43.00
C ASN A 935 -26.09 -10.31 43.84
N GLY A 936 -26.04 -9.02 44.15
CA GLY A 936 -24.95 -8.37 44.88
C GLY A 936 -24.97 -8.62 46.40
N LYS A 937 -23.92 -8.13 47.09
CA LYS A 937 -23.83 -8.19 48.56
C LYS A 937 -25.01 -7.44 49.21
N GLU A 938 -25.58 -8.01 50.27
CA GLU A 938 -26.75 -7.46 50.98
C GLU A 938 -26.59 -5.98 51.35
N GLU A 939 -25.42 -5.60 51.84
CA GLU A 939 -25.09 -4.23 52.26
C GLU A 939 -25.17 -3.24 51.10
N VAL A 940 -24.66 -3.63 49.92
CA VAL A 940 -24.68 -2.81 48.70
C VAL A 940 -26.10 -2.72 48.15
N ARG A 941 -26.84 -3.84 48.16
CA ARG A 941 -28.23 -3.91 47.77
C ARG A 941 -29.11 -2.99 48.64
N ALA A 942 -28.99 -3.09 49.96
CA ALA A 942 -29.77 -2.27 50.90
C ALA A 942 -29.52 -0.77 50.70
N ALA A 943 -28.30 -0.36 50.33
CA ALA A 943 -27.95 1.04 50.11
C ALA A 943 -28.37 1.57 48.71
N ARG A 944 -28.24 0.75 47.65
CA ARG A 944 -28.39 1.21 46.25
C ARG A 944 -29.75 0.87 45.63
N TYR A 945 -30.39 -0.22 46.07
CA TYR A 945 -31.67 -0.67 45.52
C TYR A 945 -32.80 0.36 45.65
N PRO A 946 -33.01 1.01 46.82
CA PRO A 946 -34.04 2.05 46.93
C PRO A 946 -33.82 3.23 45.98
N LEU A 947 -32.55 3.55 45.69
CA LEU A 947 -32.16 4.64 44.79
C LEU A 947 -32.47 4.30 43.32
N TYR A 948 -32.22 3.06 42.92
CA TYR A 948 -32.61 2.53 41.61
C TYR A 948 -34.14 2.57 41.44
N MET A 949 -34.88 2.04 42.42
CA MET A 949 -36.35 2.01 42.37
C MET A 949 -36.97 3.41 42.24
N GLU A 950 -36.42 4.40 42.92
CA GLU A 950 -36.88 5.79 42.83
C GLU A 950 -36.86 6.32 41.38
N GLN A 951 -35.96 5.81 40.53
CA GLN A 951 -35.83 6.24 39.15
C GLN A 951 -36.69 5.45 38.15
N VAL A 952 -37.27 4.28 38.49
CA VAL A 952 -38.10 3.48 37.57
C VAL A 952 -39.20 4.31 36.88
N PRO A 953 -40.00 5.14 37.58
CA PRO A 953 -41.04 5.97 36.97
C PRO A 953 -40.50 7.01 35.99
N SER A 954 -39.20 7.32 36.07
CA SER A 954 -38.59 8.39 35.28
C SER A 954 -38.15 7.95 33.90
N TRP A 955 -37.67 6.71 33.73
CA TRP A 955 -37.15 6.21 32.45
C TRP A 955 -38.11 5.25 31.74
N ALA A 956 -38.91 4.48 32.48
CA ALA A 956 -39.76 3.42 31.95
C ALA A 956 -40.77 3.88 30.87
N PRO A 957 -41.51 5.00 31.04
CA PRO A 957 -42.46 5.46 30.03
C PRO A 957 -41.80 5.73 28.67
N SER A 958 -40.58 6.27 28.66
CA SER A 958 -39.87 6.62 27.43
C SER A 958 -39.36 5.39 26.67
N LEU A 959 -38.97 4.30 27.37
CA LEU A 959 -38.56 3.05 26.72
C LEU A 959 -39.77 2.23 26.25
N LEU A 960 -40.86 2.20 27.03
CA LEU A 960 -42.12 1.53 26.65
C LEU A 960 -42.79 2.20 25.44
N GLY A 961 -42.64 3.52 25.29
CA GLY A 961 -43.12 4.30 24.14
C GLY A 961 -42.08 4.51 23.03
N TYR A 962 -40.92 3.85 23.10
CA TYR A 962 -39.82 4.07 22.17
C TYR A 962 -40.15 3.58 20.75
N TYR A 963 -39.55 4.18 19.72
CA TYR A 963 -39.95 3.89 18.33
C TYR A 963 -39.53 2.48 17.83
N ILE A 964 -38.45 1.90 18.36
CA ILE A 964 -38.01 0.52 18.04
C ILE A 964 -38.82 -0.50 18.85
N ALA A 965 -39.42 -1.47 18.17
CA ALA A 965 -40.27 -2.50 18.79
C ALA A 965 -39.54 -3.38 19.82
N GLU A 966 -38.31 -3.84 19.50
CA GLU A 966 -37.50 -4.67 20.40
C GLU A 966 -37.26 -4.01 21.78
N VAL A 967 -37.07 -2.68 21.79
CA VAL A 967 -36.84 -1.93 23.03
C VAL A 967 -38.12 -1.82 23.85
N ARG A 968 -39.27 -1.59 23.19
CA ARG A 968 -40.58 -1.54 23.88
C ARG A 968 -40.90 -2.88 24.54
N GLN A 969 -40.77 -3.96 23.78
CA GLN A 969 -41.08 -5.30 24.24
C GLN A 969 -40.12 -5.72 25.37
N GLY A 970 -38.81 -5.50 25.22
CA GLY A 970 -37.84 -5.80 26.28
C GLY A 970 -38.07 -4.98 27.55
N ALA A 971 -38.51 -3.71 27.44
CA ALA A 971 -38.87 -2.90 28.59
C ALA A 971 -40.14 -3.42 29.30
N GLU A 972 -41.14 -3.87 28.55
CA GLU A 972 -42.35 -4.48 29.10
C GLU A 972 -42.06 -5.81 29.80
N GLU A 973 -41.28 -6.69 29.17
CA GLU A 973 -40.86 -7.98 29.74
C GLU A 973 -40.11 -7.77 31.05
N PHE A 974 -39.12 -6.87 31.06
CA PHE A 974 -38.36 -6.54 32.26
C PHE A 974 -39.24 -5.98 33.39
N LEU A 975 -40.14 -5.04 33.09
CA LEU A 975 -41.01 -4.46 34.10
C LEU A 975 -42.03 -5.48 34.63
N THR A 976 -42.52 -6.38 33.78
CA THR A 976 -43.41 -7.47 34.20
C THR A 976 -42.70 -8.42 35.16
N GLU A 977 -41.44 -8.78 34.88
CA GLU A 977 -40.60 -9.54 35.81
C GLU A 977 -40.33 -8.77 37.11
N TRP A 978 -40.05 -7.47 37.01
CA TRP A 978 -39.89 -6.60 38.17
C TRP A 978 -41.15 -6.60 39.05
N PHE A 979 -42.35 -6.52 38.46
CA PHE A 979 -43.62 -6.62 39.19
C PHE A 979 -43.84 -8.00 39.81
N ALA A 980 -43.45 -9.09 39.14
CA ALA A 980 -43.57 -10.44 39.70
C ALA A 980 -42.77 -10.61 41.02
N ASN A 981 -41.69 -9.85 41.17
CA ASN A 981 -40.86 -9.83 42.38
C ASN A 981 -41.36 -8.84 43.47
N HIS A 982 -42.44 -8.09 43.22
CA HIS A 982 -42.96 -7.06 44.12
C HIS A 982 -44.48 -7.16 44.27
N GLU A 983 -44.95 -7.72 45.38
CA GLU A 983 -46.39 -7.74 45.72
C GLU A 983 -46.82 -6.46 46.46
N ALA A 984 -48.10 -6.12 46.35
CA ALA A 984 -48.69 -5.04 47.15
C ALA A 984 -48.73 -5.45 48.63
N VAL A 985 -47.89 -4.83 49.45
CA VAL A 985 -47.79 -5.15 50.88
C VAL A 985 -48.80 -4.32 51.67
N GLU A 986 -49.78 -4.99 52.29
CA GLU A 986 -50.78 -4.35 53.17
C GLU A 986 -50.30 -4.21 54.62
N ASP A 987 -49.39 -5.07 55.11
CA ASP A 987 -48.91 -5.02 56.50
C ASP A 987 -47.51 -5.65 56.64
N GLY A 988 -46.50 -4.84 56.94
CA GLY A 988 -45.12 -5.31 57.21
C GLY A 988 -44.01 -4.36 56.73
N ASN A 989 -43.35 -3.72 57.69
CA ASN A 989 -42.26 -2.74 57.52
C ASN A 989 -42.65 -1.45 56.77
N GLU A 990 -43.41 -0.59 57.48
CA GLU A 990 -44.16 0.57 56.97
C GLU A 990 -43.40 1.52 56.02
N LYS A 991 -42.07 1.64 56.11
CA LYS A 991 -41.30 2.58 55.25
C LYS A 991 -41.00 2.06 53.85
N ALA A 992 -40.64 0.78 53.71
CA ALA A 992 -40.24 0.21 52.43
C ALA A 992 -41.46 -0.08 51.53
N ALA A 993 -42.52 -0.64 52.12
CA ALA A 993 -43.81 -0.86 51.45
C ALA A 993 -44.43 0.46 50.96
N THR A 994 -44.42 1.52 51.79
CA THR A 994 -44.93 2.85 51.40
C THR A 994 -44.09 3.47 50.27
N ALA A 995 -42.76 3.31 50.30
CA ALA A 995 -41.88 3.80 49.24
C ALA A 995 -42.12 3.07 47.90
N LEU A 996 -42.30 1.75 47.93
CA LEU A 996 -42.67 0.94 46.76
C LEU A 996 -44.01 1.38 46.17
N ASN A 997 -45.04 1.49 47.01
CA ASN A 997 -46.38 1.94 46.59
C ASN A 997 -46.31 3.34 45.97
N SER A 998 -45.50 4.25 46.53
CA SER A 998 -45.27 5.59 45.95
C SER A 998 -44.59 5.55 44.58
N VAL A 999 -43.61 4.65 44.39
CA VAL A 999 -42.91 4.47 43.11
C VAL A 999 -43.87 3.93 42.04
N VAL A 1000 -44.60 2.85 42.34
CA VAL A 1000 -45.53 2.21 41.40
C VAL A 1000 -46.67 3.16 40.99
N ARG A 1001 -47.24 3.91 41.94
CA ARG A 1001 -48.28 4.91 41.62
C ARG A 1001 -47.74 6.02 40.70
N ARG A 1002 -46.50 6.48 40.92
CA ARG A 1002 -45.84 7.46 40.03
C ARG A 1002 -45.55 6.88 38.64
N LEU A 1003 -45.20 5.60 38.54
CA LEU A 1003 -44.99 4.92 37.26
C LEU A 1003 -46.27 4.93 36.42
N ALA A 1004 -47.40 4.57 37.01
CA ALA A 1004 -48.71 4.58 36.35
C ALA A 1004 -49.07 5.99 35.83
N MET A 1005 -48.92 7.01 36.70
CA MET A 1005 -49.18 8.40 36.32
C MET A 1005 -48.27 8.85 35.19
N ASN A 1006 -46.98 8.54 35.23
CA ASN A 1006 -46.03 8.97 34.21
C ASN A 1006 -46.27 8.26 32.86
N CYS A 1007 -46.71 7.00 32.85
CA CYS A 1007 -47.13 6.31 31.62
C CYS A 1007 -48.36 6.98 30.99
N LEU A 1008 -49.35 7.36 31.80
CA LEU A 1008 -50.53 8.10 31.33
C LEU A 1008 -50.18 9.51 30.84
N ILE A 1009 -49.29 10.22 31.54
CA ILE A 1009 -48.78 11.55 31.12
C ILE A 1009 -48.05 11.43 29.78
N TYR A 1010 -47.19 10.40 29.61
CA TYR A 1010 -46.49 10.15 28.36
C TYR A 1010 -47.48 9.93 27.20
N LEU A 1011 -48.47 9.05 27.39
CA LEU A 1011 -49.53 8.82 26.40
C LEU A 1011 -50.29 10.11 26.07
N ARG A 1012 -50.55 10.94 27.07
CA ARG A 1012 -51.22 12.23 26.91
C ARG A 1012 -50.40 13.20 26.07
N GLU A 1013 -49.12 13.36 26.36
CA GLU A 1013 -48.24 14.37 25.75
C GLU A 1013 -47.78 13.98 24.34
N HIS A 1014 -47.54 12.69 24.10
CA HIS A 1014 -47.02 12.20 22.83
C HIS A 1014 -48.12 11.87 21.81
N PHE A 1015 -49.29 11.39 22.24
CA PHE A 1015 -50.36 10.96 21.32
C PHE A 1015 -51.61 11.85 21.44
N VAL A 1016 -52.13 12.07 22.65
CA VAL A 1016 -53.43 12.75 22.84
C VAL A 1016 -53.38 14.25 22.55
N GLN A 1017 -52.40 14.98 23.11
CA GLN A 1017 -52.26 16.43 22.92
C GLN A 1017 -51.81 16.78 21.50
N ARG A 1018 -50.99 15.93 20.88
CA ARG A 1018 -50.49 16.10 19.51
C ARG A 1018 -51.47 15.64 18.43
N ARG A 1019 -52.57 14.97 18.81
CA ARG A 1019 -53.58 14.39 17.92
C ARG A 1019 -52.98 13.47 16.85
N THR A 1020 -51.97 12.69 17.23
CA THR A 1020 -51.23 11.81 16.33
C THR A 1020 -51.93 10.45 16.24
N GLN A 1021 -52.22 9.96 15.03
CA GLN A 1021 -52.68 8.58 14.84
C GLN A 1021 -51.56 7.62 15.24
N VAL A 1022 -51.91 6.55 15.95
CA VAL A 1022 -50.91 5.62 16.51
C VAL A 1022 -51.37 4.17 16.32
N ALA A 1023 -50.44 3.32 15.90
CA ALA A 1023 -50.69 1.88 15.85
C ALA A 1023 -50.89 1.32 17.27
N LYS A 1024 -51.84 0.39 17.42
CA LYS A 1024 -52.15 -0.25 18.71
C LYS A 1024 -50.90 -0.80 19.41
N GLN A 1025 -50.02 -1.46 18.65
CA GLN A 1025 -48.77 -2.07 19.12
C GLN A 1025 -47.77 -1.07 19.75
N SER A 1026 -47.90 0.23 19.47
CA SER A 1026 -47.01 1.27 20.03
C SER A 1026 -47.49 1.81 21.39
N THR A 1027 -48.73 1.51 21.79
CA THR A 1027 -49.33 1.99 23.06
C THR A 1027 -49.67 0.87 24.03
N GLU A 1028 -49.78 -0.37 23.53
CA GLU A 1028 -50.11 -1.56 24.32
C GLU A 1028 -49.14 -1.83 25.48
N PRO A 1029 -47.79 -1.73 25.32
CA PRO A 1029 -46.86 -1.91 26.43
C PRO A 1029 -47.08 -0.92 27.59
N LEU A 1030 -47.38 0.36 27.28
CA LEU A 1030 -47.66 1.39 28.29
C LEU A 1030 -48.96 1.09 29.05
N LEU A 1031 -50.01 0.63 28.34
CA LEU A 1031 -51.29 0.29 28.94
C LEU A 1031 -51.22 -0.98 29.79
N SER A 1032 -50.45 -1.97 29.35
CA SER A 1032 -50.15 -3.20 30.08
C SER A 1032 -49.54 -2.90 31.45
N ILE A 1033 -48.50 -2.05 31.49
CA ILE A 1033 -47.87 -1.62 32.75
C ILE A 1033 -48.81 -0.77 33.62
N VAL A 1034 -49.62 0.13 33.05
CA VAL A 1034 -50.64 0.87 33.82
C VAL A 1034 -51.63 -0.08 34.50
N THR A 1035 -52.03 -1.17 33.83
CA THR A 1035 -52.93 -2.20 34.39
C THR A 1035 -52.27 -2.92 35.58
N LEU A 1036 -50.99 -3.29 35.46
CA LEU A 1036 -50.23 -3.92 36.55
C LEU A 1036 -50.07 -3.01 37.79
N CYS A 1037 -50.12 -1.69 37.60
CA CYS A 1037 -50.00 -0.73 38.69
C CYS A 1037 -51.32 -0.49 39.46
N GLU A 1038 -52.47 -0.85 38.91
CA GLU A 1038 -53.80 -0.55 39.48
C GLU A 1038 -54.01 -1.08 40.92
N PRO A 1039 -53.61 -2.32 41.27
CA PRO A 1039 -53.80 -2.86 42.63
C PRO A 1039 -53.13 -1.99 43.72
N PHE A 1040 -52.03 -1.31 43.40
CA PHE A 1040 -51.26 -0.49 44.34
C PHE A 1040 -51.96 0.79 44.76
N PHE A 1041 -53.07 1.18 44.10
CA PHE A 1041 -53.90 2.31 44.50
C PHE A 1041 -54.98 1.95 45.54
N THR A 1042 -55.21 0.65 45.79
CA THR A 1042 -56.21 0.16 46.76
C THR A 1042 -55.66 -0.04 48.18
N ALA A 1043 -54.33 -0.16 48.34
CA ALA A 1043 -53.66 -0.25 49.65
C ALA A 1043 -53.73 1.08 50.43
N GLY A 1044 -54.24 1.03 51.66
CA GLY A 1044 -54.57 2.18 52.49
C GLY A 1044 -53.39 2.83 53.22
N VAL A 1045 -53.44 4.17 53.29
CA VAL A 1045 -52.74 5.11 54.21
C VAL A 1045 -51.20 5.17 54.12
N GLY A 1046 -50.68 6.32 53.67
CA GLY A 1046 -49.27 6.68 53.81
C GLY A 1046 -48.92 7.12 55.24
N LEU A 1047 -47.70 6.81 55.70
CA LEU A 1047 -47.12 7.38 56.91
C LEU A 1047 -47.08 8.91 56.85
N ASN A 1048 -47.36 9.57 57.99
CA ASN A 1048 -47.26 11.02 58.19
C ASN A 1048 -46.00 11.60 57.55
N GLY A 1049 -46.17 12.24 56.38
CA GLY A 1049 -45.11 12.98 55.67
C GLY A 1049 -44.89 12.63 54.20
N MET A 1050 -45.37 11.47 53.70
CA MET A 1050 -45.30 11.15 52.27
C MET A 1050 -46.68 11.20 51.60
N SER A 1051 -46.94 12.25 50.82
CA SER A 1051 -48.14 12.37 50.00
C SER A 1051 -48.11 11.30 48.89
N LEU A 1052 -48.94 10.26 49.02
CA LEU A 1052 -49.18 9.30 47.95
C LEU A 1052 -50.12 9.92 46.91
N VAL A 1053 -49.95 9.59 45.63
CA VAL A 1053 -50.89 10.01 44.58
C VAL A 1053 -52.29 9.47 44.93
N PRO A 1054 -53.32 10.34 45.05
CA PRO A 1054 -54.70 9.94 45.26
C PRO A 1054 -55.22 9.07 44.11
N TYR A 1055 -56.06 8.09 44.43
CA TYR A 1055 -56.73 7.28 43.41
C TYR A 1055 -57.66 8.11 42.52
N GLU A 1056 -58.25 9.18 43.06
CA GLU A 1056 -59.09 10.12 42.32
C GLU A 1056 -58.30 10.82 41.19
N ASP A 1057 -57.10 11.32 41.47
CA ASP A 1057 -56.22 11.96 40.49
C ASP A 1057 -55.81 10.98 39.37
N PHE A 1058 -55.57 9.70 39.74
CA PHE A 1058 -55.28 8.64 38.77
C PHE A 1058 -56.48 8.36 37.87
N GLN A 1059 -57.68 8.20 38.43
CA GLN A 1059 -58.89 7.96 37.66
C GLN A 1059 -59.25 9.12 36.73
N GLU A 1060 -59.06 10.36 37.18
CA GLU A 1060 -59.28 11.56 36.36
C GLU A 1060 -58.32 11.59 35.17
N LEU A 1061 -57.01 11.39 35.42
CA LEU A 1061 -56.01 11.35 34.36
C LEU A 1061 -56.26 10.18 33.40
N TYR A 1062 -56.56 8.99 33.93
CA TYR A 1062 -56.86 7.79 33.13
C TYR A 1062 -58.02 8.03 32.15
N ARG A 1063 -59.15 8.57 32.63
CA ARG A 1063 -60.30 8.92 31.76
C ARG A 1063 -59.92 9.96 30.71
N SER A 1064 -59.15 10.98 31.10
CA SER A 1064 -58.73 12.05 30.20
C SER A 1064 -57.81 11.60 29.06
N VAL A 1065 -57.13 10.45 29.21
CA VAL A 1065 -56.16 9.91 28.24
C VAL A 1065 -56.75 8.78 27.41
N ILE A 1066 -57.42 7.81 28.05
CA ILE A 1066 -57.87 6.58 27.40
C ILE A 1066 -59.00 6.83 26.40
N ASP A 1067 -59.97 7.69 26.72
CA ASP A 1067 -61.11 7.97 25.84
C ASP A 1067 -60.68 8.65 24.53
N PRO A 1068 -59.79 9.67 24.54
CA PRO A 1068 -59.19 10.18 23.32
C PRO A 1068 -58.29 9.18 22.61
N LEU A 1069 -57.42 8.45 23.34
CA LEU A 1069 -56.45 7.51 22.77
C LEU A 1069 -57.13 6.40 21.96
N ARG A 1070 -58.24 5.82 22.47
CA ARG A 1070 -59.05 4.83 21.76
C ARG A 1070 -59.60 5.32 20.42
N ARG A 1071 -59.87 6.63 20.29
CA ARG A 1071 -60.37 7.23 19.04
C ARG A 1071 -59.24 7.48 18.02
N MET A 1072 -57.98 7.48 18.45
CA MET A 1072 -56.80 7.74 17.62
C MET A 1072 -55.97 6.48 17.32
N THR A 1073 -56.32 5.35 17.94
CA THR A 1073 -55.61 4.08 17.78
C THR A 1073 -56.13 3.34 16.54
N VAL A 1074 -55.23 2.86 15.69
CA VAL A 1074 -55.55 2.05 14.48
C VAL A 1074 -54.86 0.68 14.56
N GLU A 1075 -55.41 -0.33 13.86
CA GLU A 1075 -54.88 -1.71 13.89
C GLU A 1075 -53.54 -1.81 13.15
N GLU A 1076 -53.39 -1.17 11.99
CA GLU A 1076 -52.15 -1.00 11.23
C GLU A 1076 -52.12 0.41 10.62
N LEU A 1077 -50.96 1.08 10.63
CA LEU A 1077 -50.76 2.31 9.86
C LEU A 1077 -50.36 1.88 8.44
N GLU A 1078 -51.14 2.26 7.42
CA GLU A 1078 -50.70 2.12 6.02
C GLU A 1078 -49.47 3.01 5.83
N ASP A 1079 -48.33 2.40 5.48
CA ASP A 1079 -47.12 3.12 5.08
C ASP A 1079 -47.41 3.93 3.81
N GLU A 1080 -47.85 5.18 3.95
CA GLU A 1080 -47.70 6.17 2.88
C GLU A 1080 -46.20 6.49 2.76
N GLY A 1081 -45.54 5.82 1.81
CA GLY A 1081 -44.10 5.93 1.61
C GLY A 1081 -43.62 7.34 1.22
N SER A 1082 -42.55 7.79 1.88
CA SER A 1082 -41.51 8.67 1.34
C SER A 1082 -40.20 8.47 2.09
#